data_AF-A0A7R9M2C2-F1
#
_entry.id   AF-A0A7R9M2C2-F1
#
_cell.length_a   1.000
_cell.length_b   1.000
_cell.length_c   1.000
_cell.angle_alpha   90.00
_cell.angle_beta   90.00
_cell.angle_gamma   90.00
#
_symmetry.space_group_name_H-M   'P 1'
#
loop_
_entity.id
_entity.type
_entity.pdbx_description
1 polymer ?
#
loop_
_entity_poly.entity_id
_entity_poly.type
_entity_poly.pdbx_seq_one_letter_code
_entity_poly.pdbx_strand_id
1 'polypeptide(L)'
;MDRILNDAIDIGYRHIDTAYVYQNEELIGKSLRPMFESNKTKREELFITSKVWNTYHKRSQVVEAMKLSLNTLGIEYLDLALVHWPMAFRGGTGLLRQLDENNKTLNIDISIIETWKGMEDAYKLGLAKSIGVSNFNSQQLGRVLKESFIKPTVNQIELNPYLTQEKLVEFCKNNSIEVVAYCPIGRADKEILNDPILTEIAANNNKTVPQVMLPQIPSINLVDGRKIPIIGLGTYALTDQQEVMDRVINDAFDIGYRHIDTAYVYENEELIGRTLKKMFESNKTKREDLFITSKVWNTYHKRSQVVEAMKLSLNMLGIEYLDLALVHWPVAWRSGTGSLRPLDQNNKTQNVDISVVETWKGMEDAYKLGLTKSIGVSNFNSEQLGRVLKESFIKPAVNQVELNPYLSQEKLVEFCKNNSIEVVAYSPIGRADKEILNEPILTEIAANNNKTVPQVMLLPNIELVDGNRMPQIGMGTFQMQDLPVLDQRIKDAIDVGYRHFDTAFVYLNERIIGRALSDIFAQNKTKRSDLFITSKVWSTFHKRHSVMNAVKLSLNNLGLDYLDLLLVHWPMAYKEGTGILRPNYTLDATTDTDTSVVETWRGMEDVYKMGLTRSIGLSNFNSEQIDRILRETQFKPAVNQIEVNPNLSQEKLVNFCKARNIAITAYSPLGRADAGLLNNTVLNEIAVNHNKSVAQVMLRWLVQRDIIIIPKTTKQERLIENFNVFDFQLTDEEMKKIFALNLNKRIFTKPESANNQQKVPSLQLTNGVLMPQIGLGTYKIQDEETAKRIVEEAIEVGYRHIDTAYHYQNERFIGQKLKELFDKNVIKRDDLFVTTKVWNTFHRKSSVIRGINESLTALGLKQLDLALIHFPMAFREDTGEYIPVDRNGLTLDLDVDIYETWQGMEDAYHAKLTRAIGVSNFNISQLRHIIKNGFVKPQVNQVEIHPYLTQEALVNYCHENNIVVVAYSPIAKANQTLFNEPVLKAMATKHGKTVPQVIMRWLVQRNIIVIPKTTKKERLIENFNIFDFQLSDEEMRTIFALNKNYRITKFENARNNPNYPFEPPFASQ
;
A
#
# COMPACT_ATOMS: atom_id res chain seq x y z
N MET A 1 -9.32 22.30 -37.86
CA MET A 1 -8.92 20.88 -37.68
C MET A 1 -7.47 20.79 -37.26
N ASP A 2 -6.55 21.42 -38.00
CA ASP A 2 -5.11 21.43 -37.67
C ASP A 2 -4.81 21.75 -36.21
N ARG A 3 -5.37 22.85 -35.69
CA ARG A 3 -5.22 23.22 -34.28
C ARG A 3 -5.74 22.15 -33.32
N ILE A 4 -6.96 21.64 -33.56
CA ILE A 4 -7.60 20.66 -32.67
C ILE A 4 -6.76 19.38 -32.59
N LEU A 5 -6.27 18.88 -33.73
CA LEU A 5 -5.43 17.68 -33.76
C LEU A 5 -4.05 17.93 -33.15
N ASN A 6 -3.43 19.09 -33.37
CA ASN A 6 -2.16 19.45 -32.74
C ASN A 6 -2.32 19.48 -31.22
N ASP A 7 -3.30 20.23 -30.72
CA ASP A 7 -3.55 20.39 -29.28
C ASP A 7 -3.87 19.01 -28.66
N ALA A 8 -4.72 18.20 -29.31
CA ALA A 8 -5.04 16.86 -28.84
C ALA A 8 -3.79 15.96 -28.76
N ILE A 9 -2.95 15.94 -29.80
CA ILE A 9 -1.72 15.13 -29.81
C ILE A 9 -0.72 15.64 -28.76
N ASP A 10 -0.57 16.95 -28.60
CA ASP A 10 0.33 17.55 -27.61
C ASP A 10 -0.13 17.24 -26.17
N ILE A 11 -1.44 17.14 -25.94
CA ILE A 11 -2.04 16.75 -24.65
C ILE A 11 -2.00 15.22 -24.42
N GLY A 12 -1.65 14.43 -25.45
CA GLY A 12 -1.46 12.99 -25.32
C GLY A 12 -2.56 12.12 -25.94
N TYR A 13 -3.55 12.70 -26.64
CA TYR A 13 -4.52 11.91 -27.38
C TYR A 13 -3.84 11.19 -28.55
N ARG A 14 -4.14 9.91 -28.69
CA ARG A 14 -3.60 9.06 -29.77
C ARG A 14 -4.69 8.33 -30.57
N HIS A 15 -5.95 8.34 -30.13
CA HIS A 15 -7.08 7.74 -30.84
C HIS A 15 -7.84 8.80 -31.64
N ILE A 16 -7.92 8.63 -32.96
CA ILE A 16 -8.74 9.46 -33.84
C ILE A 16 -9.89 8.60 -34.38
N ASP A 17 -11.11 8.91 -33.94
CA ASP A 17 -12.31 8.27 -34.46
C ASP A 17 -12.99 9.15 -35.51
N THR A 18 -13.10 8.62 -36.74
CA THR A 18 -13.68 9.32 -37.88
C THR A 18 -14.60 8.41 -38.69
N ALA A 19 -15.18 8.93 -39.76
CA ALA A 19 -15.88 8.17 -40.78
C ALA A 19 -15.97 9.04 -42.03
N TYR A 20 -15.91 8.44 -43.22
CA TYR A 20 -16.01 9.18 -44.48
C TYR A 20 -17.29 10.04 -44.56
N VAL A 21 -18.40 9.56 -44.01
CA VAL A 21 -19.68 10.29 -43.93
C VAL A 21 -19.61 11.57 -43.08
N TYR A 22 -18.67 11.68 -42.15
CA TYR A 22 -18.49 12.88 -41.33
C TYR A 22 -17.91 14.04 -42.15
N GLN A 23 -17.43 13.78 -43.37
CA GLN A 23 -16.90 14.78 -44.31
C GLN A 23 -15.74 15.62 -43.74
N ASN A 24 -15.03 15.09 -42.75
CA ASN A 24 -13.90 15.75 -42.10
C ASN A 24 -12.57 14.99 -42.27
N GLU A 25 -12.58 13.78 -42.86
CA GLU A 25 -11.39 12.97 -43.07
C GLU A 25 -10.32 13.68 -43.91
N GLU A 26 -10.70 14.48 -44.91
CA GLU A 26 -9.75 15.23 -45.72
C GLU A 26 -9.02 16.29 -44.88
N LEU A 27 -9.75 16.95 -43.97
CA LEU A 27 -9.18 17.93 -43.04
C LEU A 27 -8.25 17.23 -42.05
N ILE A 28 -8.66 16.08 -41.50
CA ILE A 28 -7.83 15.28 -40.60
C ILE A 28 -6.54 14.86 -41.31
N GLY A 29 -6.63 14.34 -42.53
CA GLY A 29 -5.47 13.94 -43.32
C GLY A 29 -4.53 15.11 -43.65
N LYS A 30 -5.09 16.26 -44.02
CA LYS A 30 -4.33 17.52 -44.21
C LYS A 30 -3.60 17.95 -42.94
N SER A 31 -4.20 17.76 -41.77
CA SER A 31 -3.57 18.07 -40.48
C SER A 31 -2.46 17.09 -40.12
N LEU A 32 -2.66 15.79 -40.37
CA LEU A 32 -1.72 14.73 -39.96
C LEU A 32 -0.46 14.68 -40.81
N ARG A 33 -0.55 14.93 -42.13
CA ARG A 33 0.60 14.84 -43.05
C ARG A 33 1.80 15.70 -42.60
N PRO A 34 1.64 17.01 -42.33
CA PRO A 34 2.75 17.82 -41.81
C PRO A 34 3.31 17.33 -40.48
N MET A 35 2.48 16.70 -39.63
CA MET A 35 2.93 16.17 -38.35
C MET A 35 3.80 14.93 -38.52
N PHE A 36 3.48 14.07 -39.48
CA PHE A 36 4.32 12.94 -39.86
C PHE A 36 5.63 13.40 -40.50
N GLU A 37 5.57 14.37 -41.43
CA GLU A 37 6.75 14.92 -42.10
C GLU A 37 7.71 15.63 -41.14
N SER A 38 7.17 16.36 -40.15
CA SER A 38 7.97 17.02 -39.11
C SER A 38 8.37 16.10 -37.95
N ASN A 39 8.00 14.82 -38.00
CA ASN A 39 8.23 13.83 -36.95
C ASN A 39 7.65 14.26 -35.57
N LYS A 40 6.59 15.10 -35.59
CA LYS A 40 5.84 15.52 -34.39
C LYS A 40 5.07 14.35 -33.77
N THR A 41 4.57 13.46 -34.62
CA THR A 41 4.08 12.13 -34.24
C THR A 41 4.32 11.20 -35.40
N LYS A 42 4.30 9.88 -35.16
CA LYS A 42 4.44 8.88 -36.21
C LYS A 42 3.11 8.21 -36.50
N ARG A 43 2.93 7.69 -37.72
CA ARG A 43 1.69 7.00 -38.10
C ARG A 43 1.40 5.85 -37.13
N GLU A 44 2.40 5.08 -36.74
CA GLU A 44 2.27 3.95 -35.81
C GLU A 44 1.94 4.34 -34.36
N GLU A 45 2.10 5.62 -33.98
CA GLU A 45 1.73 6.10 -32.65
C GLU A 45 0.24 6.47 -32.55
N LEU A 46 -0.43 6.61 -33.69
CA LEU A 46 -1.84 6.94 -33.76
C LEU A 46 -2.69 5.68 -33.97
N PHE A 47 -3.82 5.61 -33.28
CA PHE A 47 -4.87 4.64 -33.50
C PHE A 47 -5.99 5.32 -34.30
N ILE A 48 -6.10 5.04 -35.59
CA ILE A 48 -7.07 5.71 -36.47
C ILE A 48 -8.20 4.74 -36.81
N THR A 49 -9.43 5.14 -36.46
CA THR A 49 -10.66 4.40 -36.73
C THR A 49 -11.47 5.09 -37.81
N SER A 50 -11.94 4.34 -38.82
CA SER A 50 -12.95 4.83 -39.77
C SER A 50 -14.07 3.80 -39.96
N LYS A 51 -15.15 4.20 -40.64
CA LYS A 51 -16.40 3.46 -40.70
C LYS A 51 -16.94 3.35 -42.12
N VAL A 52 -17.38 2.15 -42.48
CA VAL A 52 -18.06 1.88 -43.74
C VAL A 52 -19.49 2.40 -43.64
N TRP A 53 -19.80 3.41 -44.45
CA TRP A 53 -21.12 4.06 -44.46
C TRP A 53 -22.18 3.18 -45.12
N ASN A 54 -23.43 3.45 -44.74
CA ASN A 54 -24.59 2.63 -45.06
C ASN A 54 -24.96 2.50 -46.55
N THR A 55 -24.34 3.27 -47.45
CA THR A 55 -24.50 3.10 -48.90
C THR A 55 -23.53 2.08 -49.51
N TYR A 56 -22.57 1.55 -48.74
CA TYR A 56 -21.52 0.61 -49.17
C TYR A 56 -21.64 -0.78 -48.50
N HIS A 57 -22.84 -1.35 -48.46
CA HIS A 57 -23.08 -2.63 -47.76
C HIS A 57 -22.85 -3.90 -48.60
N LYS A 58 -22.81 -3.81 -49.93
CA LYS A 58 -22.49 -4.98 -50.78
C LYS A 58 -21.04 -5.38 -50.58
N ARG A 59 -20.75 -6.67 -50.56
CA ARG A 59 -19.38 -7.19 -50.33
C ARG A 59 -18.33 -6.53 -51.24
N SER A 60 -18.67 -6.32 -52.52
CA SER A 60 -17.78 -5.67 -53.50
C SER A 60 -17.51 -4.19 -53.23
N GLN A 61 -18.40 -3.51 -52.51
CA GLN A 61 -18.35 -2.06 -52.23
C GLN A 61 -17.63 -1.74 -50.91
N VAL A 62 -17.61 -2.66 -49.95
CA VAL A 62 -16.98 -2.45 -48.64
C VAL A 62 -15.48 -2.13 -48.78
N VAL A 63 -14.77 -2.88 -49.63
CA VAL A 63 -13.35 -2.65 -49.91
C VAL A 63 -13.12 -1.28 -50.57
N GLU A 64 -14.02 -0.86 -51.47
CA GLU A 64 -13.97 0.45 -52.12
C GLU A 64 -14.15 1.59 -51.11
N ALA A 65 -15.11 1.45 -50.18
CA ALA A 65 -15.36 2.43 -49.13
C ALA A 65 -14.14 2.63 -48.20
N MET A 66 -13.46 1.54 -47.84
CA MET A 66 -12.24 1.62 -47.03
C MET A 66 -11.09 2.29 -47.78
N LYS A 67 -10.89 1.93 -49.05
CA LYS A 67 -9.89 2.59 -49.91
C LYS A 67 -10.15 4.08 -50.05
N LEU A 68 -11.42 4.47 -50.15
CA LEU A 68 -11.81 5.88 -50.20
C LEU A 68 -11.40 6.60 -48.90
N SER A 69 -11.72 6.04 -47.74
CA SER A 69 -11.35 6.64 -46.44
C SER A 69 -9.82 6.75 -46.28
N LEU A 70 -9.07 5.70 -46.63
CA LEU A 70 -7.60 5.69 -46.60
C LEU A 70 -7.00 6.77 -47.52
N ASN A 71 -7.49 6.87 -48.75
CA ASN A 71 -7.04 7.86 -49.71
C ASN A 71 -7.35 9.29 -49.24
N THR A 72 -8.53 9.51 -48.66
CA THR A 72 -8.95 10.82 -48.14
C THR A 72 -8.13 11.23 -46.91
N LEU A 73 -7.84 10.30 -46.00
CA LEU A 73 -6.96 10.51 -44.85
C LEU A 73 -5.48 10.63 -45.26
N GLY A 74 -5.09 10.02 -46.38
CA GLY A 74 -3.70 9.96 -46.83
C GLY A 74 -2.84 9.03 -45.97
N ILE A 75 -3.38 7.87 -45.58
CA ILE A 75 -2.70 6.85 -44.76
C ILE A 75 -2.83 5.46 -45.39
N GLU A 76 -1.93 4.52 -45.04
CA GLU A 76 -1.83 3.22 -45.70
C GLU A 76 -2.79 2.16 -45.14
N TYR A 77 -3.16 2.26 -43.87
CA TYR A 77 -4.07 1.34 -43.19
C TYR A 77 -4.87 2.04 -42.07
N LEU A 78 -6.01 1.46 -41.70
CA LEU A 78 -6.76 1.79 -40.49
C LEU A 78 -6.34 0.87 -39.35
N ASP A 79 -6.28 1.38 -38.12
CA ASP A 79 -6.08 0.52 -36.96
C ASP A 79 -7.35 -0.27 -36.65
N LEU A 80 -8.51 0.36 -36.88
CA LEU A 80 -9.82 -0.27 -36.74
C LEU A 80 -10.76 0.22 -37.84
N ALA A 81 -11.40 -0.70 -38.55
CA ALA A 81 -12.50 -0.39 -39.46
C ALA A 81 -13.83 -0.92 -38.90
N LEU A 82 -14.86 -0.08 -38.86
CA LEU A 82 -16.18 -0.45 -38.34
C LEU A 82 -17.24 -0.49 -39.43
N VAL A 83 -18.19 -1.43 -39.34
CA VAL A 83 -19.49 -1.25 -40.02
C VAL A 83 -20.25 -0.17 -39.26
N HIS A 84 -20.64 0.93 -39.91
CA HIS A 84 -21.16 2.09 -39.18
C HIS A 84 -22.49 1.82 -38.49
N TRP A 85 -23.46 1.24 -39.21
CA TRP A 85 -24.78 0.88 -38.70
C TRP A 85 -25.25 -0.46 -39.32
N PRO A 86 -26.09 -1.25 -38.64
CA PRO A 86 -26.54 -2.55 -39.11
C PRO A 86 -27.69 -2.48 -40.14
N MET A 87 -27.67 -1.53 -41.08
CA MET A 87 -28.74 -1.35 -42.08
C MET A 87 -28.21 -0.80 -43.41
N ALA A 88 -28.60 -1.39 -44.54
CA ALA A 88 -28.14 -0.96 -45.86
C ALA A 88 -29.12 0.05 -46.48
N PHE A 89 -28.58 1.18 -46.96
CA PHE A 89 -29.34 2.22 -47.67
C PHE A 89 -29.21 2.07 -49.18
N ARG A 90 -30.30 2.34 -49.91
CA ARG A 90 -30.28 2.48 -51.36
C ARG A 90 -29.46 3.71 -51.72
N GLY A 91 -28.27 3.50 -52.27
CA GLY A 91 -27.37 4.59 -52.65
C GLY A 91 -27.85 5.36 -53.88
N GLY A 92 -27.76 6.69 -53.83
CA GLY A 92 -27.35 7.50 -54.98
C GLY A 92 -25.83 7.48 -55.12
N THR A 93 -25.25 8.25 -56.02
CA THR A 93 -23.78 8.37 -56.14
C THR A 93 -23.15 8.85 -54.82
N GLY A 94 -22.25 8.06 -54.22
CA GLY A 94 -21.45 8.42 -53.05
C GLY A 94 -22.17 8.33 -51.68
N LEU A 95 -22.10 9.42 -50.89
CA LEU A 95 -22.63 9.51 -49.52
C LEU A 95 -24.16 9.67 -49.45
N LEU A 96 -24.80 9.98 -50.58
CA LEU A 96 -26.22 10.30 -50.66
C LEU A 96 -27.09 9.03 -50.62
N ARG A 97 -27.96 8.94 -49.61
CA ARG A 97 -29.03 7.93 -49.56
C ARG A 97 -30.24 8.40 -50.39
N GLN A 98 -30.90 7.50 -51.10
CA GLN A 98 -32.17 7.81 -51.75
C GLN A 98 -33.29 7.93 -50.72
N LEU A 99 -34.16 8.92 -50.91
CA LEU A 99 -35.37 9.11 -50.13
C LEU A 99 -36.59 8.72 -50.97
N ASP A 100 -37.64 8.23 -50.33
CA ASP A 100 -38.94 8.08 -50.97
C ASP A 100 -39.66 9.43 -51.06
N GLU A 101 -40.86 9.43 -51.67
CA GLU A 101 -41.73 10.59 -51.83
C GLU A 101 -42.12 11.28 -50.51
N ASN A 102 -41.91 10.61 -49.36
CA ASN A 102 -42.19 11.12 -48.02
C ASN A 102 -40.90 11.51 -47.26
N ASN A 103 -39.77 11.70 -47.95
CA ASN A 103 -38.46 11.98 -47.37
C ASN A 103 -37.91 10.88 -46.43
N LYS A 104 -38.43 9.64 -46.51
CA LYS A 104 -37.92 8.52 -45.73
C LYS A 104 -36.83 7.79 -46.48
N THR A 105 -35.82 7.31 -45.76
CA THR A 105 -34.69 6.59 -46.38
C THR A 105 -35.15 5.28 -46.99
N LEU A 106 -34.82 5.06 -48.26
CA LEU A 106 -35.04 3.79 -48.93
C LEU A 106 -33.95 2.80 -48.51
N ASN A 107 -34.34 1.74 -47.80
CA ASN A 107 -33.44 0.66 -47.41
C ASN A 107 -33.37 -0.40 -48.53
N ILE A 108 -32.23 -1.05 -48.67
CA ILE A 108 -32.08 -2.25 -49.52
C ILE A 108 -31.92 -3.48 -48.62
N ASP A 109 -32.52 -4.58 -49.05
CA ASP A 109 -32.40 -5.86 -48.34
C ASP A 109 -31.06 -6.51 -48.66
N ILE A 110 -30.02 -6.07 -47.94
CA ILE A 110 -28.69 -6.70 -47.94
C ILE A 110 -28.45 -7.27 -46.55
N SER A 111 -28.06 -8.54 -46.51
CA SER A 111 -27.68 -9.21 -45.28
C SER A 111 -26.44 -8.55 -44.66
N ILE A 112 -26.48 -8.24 -43.35
CA ILE A 112 -25.31 -7.77 -42.59
C ILE A 112 -24.10 -8.72 -42.69
N ILE A 113 -24.35 -10.01 -42.97
CA ILE A 113 -23.32 -11.02 -43.18
C ILE A 113 -22.56 -10.77 -44.49
N GLU A 114 -23.24 -10.26 -45.52
CA GLU A 114 -22.59 -9.89 -46.78
C GLU A 114 -21.62 -8.73 -46.56
N THR A 115 -22.06 -7.70 -45.82
CA THR A 115 -21.20 -6.58 -45.42
C THR A 115 -20.02 -7.05 -44.59
N TRP A 116 -20.25 -7.95 -43.61
CA TRP A 116 -19.19 -8.51 -42.78
C TRP A 116 -18.15 -9.27 -43.61
N LYS A 117 -18.57 -10.09 -44.58
CA LYS A 117 -17.63 -10.75 -45.51
C LYS A 117 -16.77 -9.76 -46.30
N GLY A 118 -17.32 -8.58 -46.62
CA GLY A 118 -16.54 -7.47 -47.20
C GLY A 118 -15.52 -6.88 -46.24
N MET A 119 -15.85 -6.76 -44.94
CA MET A 119 -14.92 -6.33 -43.90
C MET A 119 -13.75 -7.34 -43.75
N GLU A 120 -14.05 -8.64 -43.79
CA GLU A 120 -13.04 -9.69 -43.76
C GLU A 120 -12.12 -9.66 -44.98
N ASP A 121 -12.66 -9.37 -46.17
CA ASP A 121 -11.84 -9.18 -47.37
C ASP A 121 -10.92 -7.97 -47.24
N ALA A 122 -11.41 -6.85 -46.69
CA ALA A 122 -10.60 -5.66 -46.47
C ALA A 122 -9.49 -5.88 -45.44
N TYR A 123 -9.77 -6.63 -44.36
CA TYR A 123 -8.76 -7.08 -43.41
C TYR A 123 -7.69 -7.94 -44.09
N LYS A 124 -8.08 -8.92 -44.91
CA LYS A 124 -7.14 -9.79 -45.64
C LYS A 124 -6.26 -9.02 -46.63
N LEU A 125 -6.78 -7.94 -47.20
CA LEU A 125 -6.04 -7.03 -48.06
C LEU A 125 -5.12 -6.05 -47.30
N GLY A 126 -5.12 -6.09 -45.96
CA GLY A 126 -4.28 -5.23 -45.12
C GLY A 126 -4.78 -3.79 -44.99
N LEU A 127 -6.03 -3.50 -45.40
CA LEU A 127 -6.60 -2.15 -45.33
C LEU A 127 -6.94 -1.73 -43.90
N ALA A 128 -7.15 -2.70 -43.01
CA ALA A 128 -7.37 -2.49 -41.59
C ALA A 128 -6.66 -3.57 -40.76
N LYS A 129 -6.03 -3.17 -39.66
CA LYS A 129 -5.40 -4.09 -38.70
C LYS A 129 -6.41 -4.81 -37.81
N SER A 130 -7.60 -4.26 -37.65
CA SER A 130 -8.70 -4.87 -36.91
C SER A 130 -10.04 -4.42 -37.51
N ILE A 131 -11.07 -5.26 -37.36
CA ILE A 131 -12.40 -4.97 -37.86
C ILE A 131 -13.44 -5.15 -36.75
N GLY A 132 -14.45 -4.29 -36.76
CA GLY A 132 -15.50 -4.29 -35.76
C GLY A 132 -16.81 -3.74 -36.33
N VAL A 133 -17.71 -3.43 -35.43
CA VAL A 133 -19.03 -2.89 -35.75
C VAL A 133 -19.35 -1.69 -34.86
N SER A 134 -20.30 -0.87 -35.29
CA SER A 134 -20.83 0.25 -34.53
C SER A 134 -22.35 0.17 -34.53
N ASN A 135 -22.98 0.36 -33.36
CA ASN A 135 -24.43 0.35 -33.14
C ASN A 135 -25.11 -1.00 -33.39
N PHE A 136 -24.43 -2.12 -33.16
CA PHE A 136 -25.04 -3.45 -33.29
C PHE A 136 -25.61 -3.92 -31.95
N ASN A 137 -26.80 -4.52 -31.98
CA ASN A 137 -27.39 -5.19 -30.83
C ASN A 137 -26.90 -6.65 -30.72
N SER A 138 -27.24 -7.32 -29.60
CA SER A 138 -26.79 -8.69 -29.31
C SER A 138 -27.27 -9.73 -30.34
N GLN A 139 -28.48 -9.56 -30.90
CA GLN A 139 -29.01 -10.45 -31.93
C GLN A 139 -28.24 -10.32 -33.25
N GLN A 140 -27.93 -9.08 -33.66
CA GLN A 140 -27.16 -8.80 -34.87
C GLN A 140 -25.72 -9.28 -34.73
N LEU A 141 -25.06 -9.01 -33.59
CA LEU A 141 -23.75 -9.56 -33.28
C LEU A 141 -23.76 -11.09 -33.28
N GLY A 142 -24.79 -11.72 -32.69
CA GLY A 142 -24.94 -13.16 -32.70
C GLY A 142 -25.07 -13.75 -34.11
N ARG A 143 -25.65 -13.02 -35.07
CA ARG A 143 -25.67 -13.43 -36.49
C ARG A 143 -24.29 -13.32 -37.12
N VAL A 144 -23.56 -12.22 -36.88
CA VAL A 144 -22.20 -12.02 -37.39
C VAL A 144 -21.27 -13.11 -36.87
N LEU A 145 -21.27 -13.35 -35.56
CA LEU A 145 -20.42 -14.35 -34.89
C LEU A 145 -20.59 -15.78 -35.40
N LYS A 146 -21.80 -16.14 -35.88
CA LYS A 146 -22.08 -17.48 -36.42
C LYS A 146 -21.42 -17.72 -37.78
N GLU A 147 -21.28 -16.67 -38.57
CA GLU A 147 -20.84 -16.74 -39.97
C GLU A 147 -19.45 -16.13 -40.19
N SER A 148 -18.86 -15.53 -39.14
CA SER A 148 -17.58 -14.83 -39.20
C SER A 148 -16.39 -15.78 -39.10
N PHE A 149 -15.44 -15.62 -40.02
CA PHE A 149 -14.09 -16.15 -39.88
C PHE A 149 -13.25 -15.28 -38.94
N ILE A 150 -13.43 -13.95 -38.99
CA ILE A 150 -12.78 -12.99 -38.10
C ILE A 150 -13.84 -12.43 -37.18
N LYS A 151 -13.67 -12.58 -35.86
CA LYS A 151 -14.63 -12.03 -34.89
C LYS A 151 -14.52 -10.50 -34.84
N PRO A 152 -15.64 -9.77 -34.70
CA PRO A 152 -15.60 -8.33 -34.46
C PRO A 152 -14.84 -8.04 -33.17
N THR A 153 -13.78 -7.23 -33.26
CA THR A 153 -12.97 -6.88 -32.09
C THR A 153 -13.65 -5.84 -31.20
N VAL A 154 -14.46 -4.97 -31.81
CA VAL A 154 -15.13 -3.84 -31.14
C VAL A 154 -16.60 -3.78 -31.54
N ASN A 155 -17.46 -3.45 -30.58
CA ASN A 155 -18.79 -2.87 -30.81
C ASN A 155 -18.82 -1.45 -30.23
N GLN A 156 -18.82 -0.44 -31.10
CA GLN A 156 -18.88 0.96 -30.69
C GLN A 156 -20.35 1.38 -30.51
N ILE A 157 -20.78 1.80 -29.31
CA ILE A 157 -22.19 2.09 -28.98
C ILE A 157 -22.34 3.36 -28.14
N GLU A 158 -23.54 3.96 -28.15
CA GLU A 158 -23.86 5.08 -27.26
C GLU A 158 -24.01 4.58 -25.83
N LEU A 159 -23.10 4.95 -24.94
CA LEU A 159 -23.12 4.45 -23.57
C LEU A 159 -22.88 5.61 -22.63
N ASN A 160 -23.85 5.90 -21.76
CA ASN A 160 -23.78 6.97 -20.77
C ASN A 160 -24.63 6.59 -19.53
N PRO A 161 -24.58 7.37 -18.44
CA PRO A 161 -25.34 7.05 -17.22
C PRO A 161 -26.85 6.85 -17.41
N TYR A 162 -27.45 7.44 -18.45
CA TYR A 162 -28.87 7.33 -18.77
C TYR A 162 -29.19 6.25 -19.81
N LEU A 163 -28.17 5.72 -20.50
CA LEU A 163 -28.28 4.65 -21.49
C LEU A 163 -27.16 3.64 -21.24
N THR A 164 -27.33 2.82 -20.20
CA THR A 164 -26.30 1.91 -19.69
C THR A 164 -26.11 0.63 -20.50
N GLN A 165 -27.10 0.25 -21.32
CA GLN A 165 -27.07 -0.91 -22.23
C GLN A 165 -26.48 -2.21 -21.63
N GLU A 166 -26.71 -2.48 -20.33
CA GLU A 166 -26.00 -3.51 -19.55
C GLU A 166 -26.00 -4.89 -20.22
N LYS A 167 -27.16 -5.33 -20.74
CA LYS A 167 -27.30 -6.63 -21.41
C LYS A 167 -26.45 -6.74 -22.68
N LEU A 168 -26.29 -5.63 -23.42
CA LEU A 168 -25.44 -5.59 -24.61
C LEU A 168 -23.96 -5.59 -24.23
N VAL A 169 -23.59 -4.84 -23.20
CA VAL A 169 -22.22 -4.82 -22.67
C VAL A 169 -21.81 -6.21 -22.18
N GLU A 170 -22.68 -6.88 -21.42
CA GLU A 170 -22.46 -8.25 -20.95
C GLU A 170 -22.36 -9.24 -22.12
N PHE A 171 -23.23 -9.12 -23.14
CA PHE A 171 -23.15 -9.94 -24.34
C PHE A 171 -21.80 -9.77 -25.07
N CYS A 172 -21.35 -8.53 -25.27
CA CYS A 172 -20.06 -8.24 -25.90
C CYS A 172 -18.90 -8.86 -25.10
N LYS A 173 -18.88 -8.66 -23.78
CA LYS A 173 -17.86 -9.22 -22.88
C LYS A 173 -17.81 -10.76 -22.95
N ASN A 174 -18.96 -11.42 -22.93
CA ASN A 174 -19.05 -12.88 -23.00
C ASN A 174 -18.58 -13.46 -24.35
N ASN A 175 -18.52 -12.64 -25.40
CA ASN A 175 -18.06 -13.03 -26.73
C ASN A 175 -16.68 -12.46 -27.09
N SER A 176 -15.95 -11.89 -26.12
CA SER A 176 -14.66 -11.24 -26.32
C SER A 176 -14.68 -10.11 -27.37
N ILE A 177 -15.74 -9.31 -27.33
CA ILE A 177 -15.91 -8.10 -28.13
C ILE A 177 -15.77 -6.90 -27.19
N GLU A 178 -14.84 -5.99 -27.47
CA GLU A 178 -14.66 -4.78 -26.67
C GLU A 178 -15.76 -3.75 -26.94
N VAL A 179 -16.20 -3.06 -25.89
CA VAL A 179 -17.20 -1.99 -26.01
C VAL A 179 -16.50 -0.64 -26.01
N VAL A 180 -16.69 0.15 -27.06
CA VAL A 180 -16.22 1.54 -27.12
C VAL A 180 -17.44 2.46 -27.00
N ALA A 181 -17.49 3.22 -25.91
CA ALA A 181 -18.55 4.19 -25.66
C ALA A 181 -18.33 5.46 -26.48
N TYR A 182 -19.32 5.85 -27.30
CA TYR A 182 -19.41 7.23 -27.78
C TYR A 182 -20.46 8.00 -26.97
N CYS A 183 -20.25 9.31 -26.80
CA CYS A 183 -21.03 10.17 -25.89
C CYS A 183 -21.06 9.67 -24.43
N PRO A 184 -19.91 9.42 -23.76
CA PRO A 184 -19.87 8.87 -22.40
C PRO A 184 -20.56 9.73 -21.33
N ILE A 185 -20.70 11.03 -21.61
CA ILE A 185 -21.35 12.03 -20.75
C ILE A 185 -22.76 12.41 -21.25
N GLY A 186 -23.29 11.65 -22.22
CA GLY A 186 -24.50 11.99 -22.97
C GLY A 186 -24.27 13.13 -23.97
N ARG A 187 -25.28 13.41 -24.80
CA ARG A 187 -25.29 14.60 -25.65
C ARG A 187 -25.55 15.80 -24.73
N ALA A 188 -24.86 16.92 -24.93
CA ALA A 188 -25.08 18.16 -24.18
C ALA A 188 -26.44 18.82 -24.54
N ASP A 189 -27.51 18.05 -24.48
CA ASP A 189 -28.88 18.53 -24.60
C ASP A 189 -29.33 19.07 -23.25
N LYS A 190 -30.23 20.06 -23.29
CA LYS A 190 -30.74 20.80 -22.13
C LYS A 190 -31.22 19.90 -20.97
N GLU A 191 -31.58 18.65 -21.24
CA GLU A 191 -32.05 17.71 -20.22
C GLU A 191 -30.94 17.27 -19.26
N ILE A 192 -29.69 17.08 -19.71
CA ILE A 192 -28.57 16.69 -18.83
C ILE A 192 -28.09 17.88 -17.99
N LEU A 193 -28.05 19.07 -18.59
CA LEU A 193 -27.70 20.32 -17.87
C LEU A 193 -28.76 20.73 -16.85
N ASN A 194 -30.01 20.27 -17.02
CA ASN A 194 -31.13 20.49 -16.10
C ASN A 194 -31.53 19.22 -15.35
N ASP A 195 -30.65 18.20 -15.32
CA ASP A 195 -30.93 16.97 -14.60
C ASP A 195 -31.17 17.33 -13.12
N PRO A 196 -32.30 16.94 -12.51
CA PRO A 196 -32.65 17.37 -11.16
C PRO A 196 -31.63 16.92 -10.13
N ILE A 197 -31.02 15.75 -10.31
CA ILE A 197 -30.02 15.18 -9.40
C ILE A 197 -28.70 15.95 -9.56
N LEU A 198 -28.24 16.18 -10.79
CA LEU A 198 -27.02 16.97 -11.02
C LEU A 198 -27.22 18.43 -10.58
N THR A 199 -28.42 18.98 -10.78
CA THR A 199 -28.79 20.34 -10.35
C THR A 199 -28.89 20.42 -8.83
N GLU A 200 -29.43 19.41 -8.17
CA GLU A 200 -29.46 19.29 -6.71
C GLU A 200 -28.05 19.13 -6.13
N ILE A 201 -27.20 18.29 -6.73
CA ILE A 201 -25.78 18.17 -6.36
C ILE A 201 -25.09 19.51 -6.56
N ALA A 202 -25.34 20.21 -7.66
CA ALA A 202 -24.77 21.52 -7.92
C ALA A 202 -25.23 22.55 -6.88
N ALA A 203 -26.54 22.63 -6.60
CA ALA A 203 -27.12 23.51 -5.60
C ALA A 203 -26.60 23.23 -4.18
N ASN A 204 -26.55 21.95 -3.78
CA ASN A 204 -26.03 21.51 -2.48
C ASN A 204 -24.54 21.81 -2.30
N ASN A 205 -23.82 22.00 -3.41
CA ASN A 205 -22.40 22.35 -3.41
C ASN A 205 -22.13 23.82 -3.79
N ASN A 206 -23.16 24.67 -3.88
CA ASN A 206 -23.06 26.07 -4.31
C ASN A 206 -22.35 26.25 -5.67
N LYS A 207 -22.63 25.35 -6.60
CA LYS A 207 -22.02 25.25 -7.93
C LYS A 207 -23.10 25.22 -9.03
N THR A 208 -22.67 25.39 -10.28
CA THR A 208 -23.45 24.99 -11.46
C THR A 208 -23.12 23.56 -11.87
N VAL A 209 -24.00 22.88 -12.61
CA VAL A 209 -23.76 21.50 -13.10
C VAL A 209 -22.40 21.37 -13.81
N PRO A 210 -21.97 22.31 -14.68
CA PRO A 210 -20.61 22.28 -15.26
C PRO A 210 -19.48 22.38 -14.22
N GLN A 211 -19.66 23.14 -13.14
CA GLN A 211 -18.67 23.31 -12.07
C GLN A 211 -18.57 22.10 -11.13
N VAL A 212 -19.61 21.27 -11.05
CA VAL A 212 -19.55 19.97 -10.36
C VAL A 212 -18.63 19.00 -11.11
N MET A 213 -18.52 19.16 -12.43
CA MET A 213 -17.76 18.27 -13.30
C MET A 213 -16.27 18.65 -13.45
N LEU A 214 -15.82 19.76 -12.84
CA LEU A 214 -14.43 20.23 -12.93
C LEU A 214 -13.73 20.20 -11.56
N PRO A 215 -12.43 19.86 -11.50
CA PRO A 215 -11.67 19.82 -10.26
C PRO A 215 -11.61 21.20 -9.60
N GLN A 216 -11.92 21.28 -8.31
CA GLN A 216 -11.75 22.51 -7.53
C GLN A 216 -10.27 22.78 -7.25
N ILE A 217 -9.84 24.02 -7.49
CA ILE A 217 -8.51 24.48 -7.13
C ILE A 217 -8.49 24.81 -5.62
N PRO A 218 -7.63 24.16 -4.81
CA PRO A 218 -7.49 24.48 -3.39
C PRO A 218 -7.09 25.94 -3.16
N SER A 219 -7.38 26.45 -1.96
CA SER A 219 -7.05 27.83 -1.56
C SER A 219 -6.30 27.84 -0.23
N ILE A 220 -5.45 28.85 -0.02
CA ILE A 220 -4.69 29.08 1.21
C ILE A 220 -5.21 30.34 1.89
N ASN A 221 -5.23 30.36 3.23
CA ASN A 221 -5.59 31.56 3.99
C ASN A 221 -4.37 32.49 4.10
N LEU A 222 -4.55 33.75 3.71
CA LEU A 222 -3.62 34.84 3.97
C LEU A 222 -3.74 35.31 5.43
N VAL A 223 -2.72 36.05 5.90
CA VAL A 223 -2.67 36.58 7.28
C VAL A 223 -3.84 37.49 7.64
N ASP A 224 -4.50 38.09 6.64
CA ASP A 224 -5.68 38.93 6.80
C ASP A 224 -7.01 38.15 6.71
N GLY A 225 -6.95 36.81 6.65
CA GLY A 225 -8.08 35.89 6.64
C GLY A 225 -8.68 35.64 5.25
N ARG A 226 -8.18 36.29 4.19
CA ARG A 226 -8.66 36.07 2.81
C ARG A 226 -8.07 34.80 2.22
N LYS A 227 -8.77 34.20 1.26
CA LYS A 227 -8.32 32.99 0.57
C LYS A 227 -7.73 33.32 -0.79
N ILE A 228 -6.50 32.87 -1.03
CA ILE A 228 -5.85 32.92 -2.35
C ILE A 228 -5.88 31.52 -2.98
N PRO A 229 -6.29 31.36 -4.25
CA PRO A 229 -6.15 30.09 -4.96
C PRO A 229 -4.68 29.66 -5.04
N ILE A 230 -4.40 28.36 -4.85
CA ILE A 230 -3.02 27.85 -4.78
C ILE A 230 -2.27 27.93 -6.12
N ILE A 231 -3.00 28.02 -7.22
CA ILE A 231 -2.44 28.19 -8.57
C ILE A 231 -3.09 29.39 -9.25
N GLY A 232 -2.23 30.21 -9.86
CA GLY A 232 -2.63 31.41 -10.59
C GLY A 232 -2.04 31.44 -11.99
N LEU A 233 -2.75 32.09 -12.89
CA LEU A 233 -2.30 32.38 -14.25
C LEU A 233 -1.40 33.61 -14.19
N GLY A 234 -0.08 33.41 -14.31
CA GLY A 234 0.88 34.49 -14.49
C GLY A 234 0.81 35.06 -15.91
N THR A 235 0.70 36.37 -16.05
CA THR A 235 0.51 37.02 -17.36
C THR A 235 1.78 37.62 -17.97
N TYR A 236 2.92 37.50 -17.29
CA TYR A 236 4.20 37.95 -17.81
C TYR A 236 4.52 37.30 -19.15
N ALA A 237 4.86 38.11 -20.16
CA ALA A 237 5.25 37.68 -21.50
C ALA A 237 4.19 36.90 -22.32
N LEU A 238 2.90 36.94 -21.94
CA LEU A 238 1.85 36.23 -22.70
C LEU A 238 1.71 36.74 -24.15
N THR A 239 1.36 38.01 -24.36
CA THR A 239 1.11 38.61 -25.70
C THR A 239 0.63 40.06 -25.56
N ASP A 240 0.72 40.83 -26.65
CA ASP A 240 0.06 42.13 -26.88
C ASP A 240 -1.24 42.01 -27.73
N GLN A 241 -1.61 40.80 -28.16
CA GLN A 241 -2.77 40.54 -29.02
C GLN A 241 -4.03 40.22 -28.21
N GLN A 242 -5.11 41.01 -28.41
CA GLN A 242 -6.36 40.84 -27.66
C GLN A 242 -7.00 39.46 -27.84
N GLU A 243 -6.99 38.90 -29.05
CA GLU A 243 -7.62 37.59 -29.32
C GLU A 243 -6.92 36.44 -28.59
N VAL A 244 -5.61 36.55 -28.40
CA VAL A 244 -4.83 35.56 -27.65
C VAL A 244 -5.08 35.74 -26.15
N MET A 245 -5.12 36.98 -25.65
CA MET A 245 -5.48 37.25 -24.25
C MET A 245 -6.88 36.75 -23.91
N ASP A 246 -7.86 37.04 -24.77
CA ASP A 246 -9.24 36.57 -24.62
C ASP A 246 -9.27 35.05 -24.47
N ARG A 247 -8.57 34.34 -25.35
CA ARG A 247 -8.50 32.88 -25.33
C ARG A 247 -7.82 32.36 -24.07
N VAL A 248 -6.64 32.86 -23.71
CA VAL A 248 -5.86 32.35 -22.57
C VAL A 248 -6.64 32.50 -21.26
N ILE A 249 -7.28 33.66 -21.03
CA ILE A 249 -8.06 33.87 -19.81
C ILE A 249 -9.34 33.03 -19.82
N ASN A 250 -10.03 32.91 -20.96
CA ASN A 250 -11.22 32.07 -21.07
C ASN A 250 -10.89 30.59 -20.82
N ASP A 251 -9.85 30.07 -21.46
CA ASP A 251 -9.41 28.68 -21.31
C ASP A 251 -8.99 28.41 -19.86
N ALA A 252 -8.20 29.31 -19.27
CA ALA A 252 -7.80 29.22 -17.87
C ALA A 252 -9.02 29.19 -16.93
N PHE A 253 -10.01 30.05 -17.17
CA PHE A 253 -11.24 30.06 -16.40
C PHE A 253 -12.03 28.75 -16.55
N ASP A 254 -12.17 28.26 -17.79
CA ASP A 254 -12.95 27.06 -18.13
C ASP A 254 -12.34 25.78 -17.52
N ILE A 255 -11.02 25.72 -17.36
CA ILE A 255 -10.34 24.61 -16.67
C ILE A 255 -10.25 24.80 -15.14
N GLY A 256 -10.75 25.92 -14.61
CA GLY A 256 -10.91 26.15 -13.16
C GLY A 256 -10.05 27.23 -12.53
N TYR A 257 -9.13 27.89 -13.26
CA TYR A 257 -8.34 29.00 -12.69
C TYR A 257 -9.24 30.14 -12.24
N ARG A 258 -8.94 30.65 -11.05
CA ARG A 258 -9.60 31.83 -10.49
C ARG A 258 -8.61 32.92 -10.09
N HIS A 259 -7.31 32.65 -10.09
CA HIS A 259 -6.27 33.63 -9.77
C HIS A 259 -5.58 34.12 -11.05
N ILE A 260 -5.59 35.43 -11.27
CA ILE A 260 -4.83 36.10 -12.34
C ILE A 260 -3.74 36.94 -11.68
N ASP A 261 -2.47 36.66 -12.00
CA ASP A 261 -1.32 37.40 -11.54
C ASP A 261 -0.75 38.25 -12.68
N THR A 262 -0.83 39.56 -12.53
CA THR A 262 -0.34 40.54 -13.49
C THR A 262 0.53 41.61 -12.81
N ALA A 263 0.99 42.60 -13.56
CA ALA A 263 1.69 43.77 -13.08
C ALA A 263 1.61 44.91 -14.10
N TYR A 264 1.69 46.15 -13.62
CA TYR A 264 1.74 47.34 -14.48
C TYR A 264 2.80 47.24 -15.60
N VAL A 265 4.00 46.78 -15.25
CA VAL A 265 5.13 46.66 -16.19
C VAL A 265 4.95 45.56 -17.25
N TYR A 266 3.97 44.67 -17.10
CA TYR A 266 3.73 43.63 -18.12
C TYR A 266 3.02 44.21 -19.34
N GLU A 267 2.54 45.46 -19.25
CA GLU A 267 1.93 46.23 -20.34
C GLU A 267 0.73 45.52 -20.98
N ASN A 268 0.09 44.60 -20.26
CA ASN A 268 -1.02 43.80 -20.74
C ASN A 268 -2.29 43.87 -19.86
N GLU A 269 -2.28 44.69 -18.81
CA GLU A 269 -3.44 44.90 -17.93
C GLU A 269 -4.67 45.40 -18.67
N GLU A 270 -4.51 46.24 -19.70
CA GLU A 270 -5.64 46.72 -20.51
C GLU A 270 -6.28 45.61 -21.35
N LEU A 271 -5.45 44.71 -21.91
CA LEU A 271 -5.94 43.54 -22.67
C LEU A 271 -6.72 42.61 -21.74
N ILE A 272 -6.18 42.33 -20.55
CA ILE A 272 -6.83 41.53 -19.50
C ILE A 272 -8.16 42.18 -19.11
N GLY A 273 -8.18 43.50 -18.88
CA GLY A 273 -9.38 44.23 -18.49
C GLY A 273 -10.50 44.16 -19.53
N ARG A 274 -10.17 44.28 -20.82
CA ARG A 274 -11.14 44.10 -21.91
C ARG A 274 -11.71 42.68 -21.94
N THR A 275 -10.90 41.65 -21.67
CA THR A 275 -11.38 40.27 -21.55
C THR A 275 -12.30 40.09 -20.36
N LEU A 276 -11.90 40.58 -19.17
CA LEU A 276 -12.71 40.51 -17.95
C LEU A 276 -14.06 41.19 -18.14
N LYS A 277 -14.09 42.37 -18.77
CA LYS A 277 -15.32 43.08 -19.12
C LYS A 277 -16.27 42.20 -19.95
N LYS A 278 -15.77 41.56 -21.01
CA LYS A 278 -16.57 40.62 -21.83
C LYS A 278 -17.11 39.45 -21.00
N MET A 279 -16.28 38.90 -20.10
CA MET A 279 -16.68 37.80 -19.23
C MET A 279 -17.77 38.20 -18.22
N PHE A 280 -17.68 39.40 -17.66
CA PHE A 280 -18.71 39.95 -16.77
C PHE A 280 -20.01 40.27 -17.53
N GLU A 281 -19.92 40.92 -18.69
CA GLU A 281 -21.08 41.28 -19.52
C GLU A 281 -21.84 40.04 -20.04
N SER A 282 -21.12 38.96 -20.33
CA SER A 282 -21.70 37.67 -20.74
C SER A 282 -22.19 36.80 -19.59
N ASN A 283 -22.10 37.27 -18.33
CA ASN A 283 -22.35 36.48 -17.12
C ASN A 283 -21.55 35.17 -17.04
N LYS A 284 -20.38 35.11 -17.69
CA LYS A 284 -19.48 33.94 -17.59
C LYS A 284 -18.88 33.81 -16.19
N THR A 285 -18.63 34.93 -15.52
CA THR A 285 -18.18 35.00 -14.13
C THR A 285 -18.54 36.36 -13.52
N LYS A 286 -18.40 36.50 -12.20
CA LYS A 286 -18.52 37.77 -11.49
C LYS A 286 -17.17 38.25 -10.99
N ARG A 287 -17.06 39.53 -10.64
CA ARG A 287 -15.79 40.09 -10.14
C ARG A 287 -15.36 39.38 -8.86
N GLU A 288 -16.29 39.07 -7.97
CA GLU A 288 -16.04 38.40 -6.70
C GLU A 288 -15.58 36.93 -6.84
N ASP A 289 -15.76 36.31 -8.01
CA ASP A 289 -15.32 34.93 -8.25
C ASP A 289 -13.82 34.84 -8.59
N LEU A 290 -13.19 35.98 -8.89
CA LEU A 290 -11.79 36.06 -9.31
C LEU A 290 -10.90 36.65 -8.22
N PHE A 291 -9.68 36.12 -8.13
CA PHE A 291 -8.59 36.66 -7.33
C PHE A 291 -7.58 37.35 -8.26
N ILE A 292 -7.53 38.68 -8.26
CA ILE A 292 -6.67 39.44 -9.18
C ILE A 292 -5.53 40.09 -8.40
N THR A 293 -4.29 39.77 -8.82
CA THR A 293 -3.07 40.33 -8.25
C THR A 293 -2.40 41.29 -9.23
N SER A 294 -2.01 42.48 -8.78
CA SER A 294 -1.15 43.40 -9.54
C SER A 294 -0.02 43.97 -8.67
N LYS A 295 0.92 44.69 -9.30
CA LYS A 295 2.17 45.12 -8.68
C LYS A 295 2.51 46.57 -9.00
N VAL A 296 2.87 47.33 -7.97
CA VAL A 296 3.37 48.71 -8.07
C VAL A 296 4.80 48.68 -8.57
N TRP A 297 5.04 49.31 -9.74
CA TRP A 297 6.34 49.29 -10.41
C TRP A 297 7.36 50.27 -9.80
N ASN A 298 8.63 50.05 -10.14
CA ASN A 298 9.79 50.70 -9.52
C ASN A 298 9.84 52.22 -9.71
N THR A 299 9.06 52.80 -10.61
CA THR A 299 8.94 54.25 -10.79
C THR A 299 7.89 54.91 -9.87
N TYR A 300 7.21 54.14 -9.01
CA TYR A 300 6.14 54.60 -8.12
C TYR A 300 6.40 54.24 -6.63
N HIS A 301 7.59 54.54 -6.11
CA HIS A 301 7.96 54.19 -4.73
C HIS A 301 7.63 55.23 -3.66
N LYS A 302 7.42 56.51 -4.02
CA LYS A 302 7.04 57.53 -3.03
C LYS A 302 5.65 57.22 -2.49
N ARG A 303 5.41 57.48 -1.21
CA ARG A 303 4.11 57.21 -0.58
C ARG A 303 2.93 57.82 -1.35
N SER A 304 3.10 59.05 -1.85
CA SER A 304 2.08 59.77 -2.63
C SER A 304 1.81 59.16 -4.01
N GLN A 305 2.75 58.39 -4.56
CA GLN A 305 2.69 57.80 -5.91
C GLN A 305 2.09 56.39 -5.91
N VAL A 306 2.19 55.65 -4.80
CA VAL A 306 1.68 54.27 -4.72
C VAL A 306 0.19 54.17 -5.00
N VAL A 307 -0.60 55.08 -4.41
CA VAL A 307 -2.06 55.15 -4.62
C VAL A 307 -2.40 55.48 -6.08
N GLU A 308 -1.63 56.38 -6.70
CA GLU A 308 -1.78 56.74 -8.12
C GLU A 308 -1.52 55.54 -9.03
N ALA A 309 -0.41 54.82 -8.80
CA ALA A 309 -0.06 53.63 -9.55
C ALA A 309 -1.16 52.55 -9.46
N MET A 310 -1.71 52.34 -8.27
CA MET A 310 -2.76 51.36 -8.06
C MET A 310 -4.06 51.74 -8.78
N LYS A 311 -4.46 53.02 -8.75
CA LYS A 311 -5.60 53.53 -9.53
C LYS A 311 -5.40 53.33 -11.03
N LEU A 312 -4.17 53.49 -11.51
CA LEU A 312 -3.85 53.27 -12.92
C LEU A 312 -4.07 51.80 -13.33
N SER A 313 -3.54 50.84 -12.55
CA SER A 313 -3.77 49.41 -12.78
C SER A 313 -5.25 49.03 -12.71
N LEU A 314 -5.99 49.53 -11.72
CA LEU A 314 -7.44 49.32 -11.61
C LEU A 314 -8.20 49.83 -12.85
N ASN A 315 -7.83 51.01 -13.34
CA ASN A 315 -8.43 51.59 -14.55
C ASN A 315 -8.15 50.74 -15.80
N MET A 316 -6.91 50.29 -15.99
CA MET A 316 -6.56 49.42 -17.13
C MET A 316 -7.27 48.07 -17.06
N LEU A 317 -7.33 47.48 -15.87
CA LEU A 317 -8.06 46.22 -15.64
C LEU A 317 -9.59 46.40 -15.71
N GLY A 318 -10.10 47.63 -15.63
CA GLY A 318 -11.53 47.92 -15.62
C GLY A 318 -12.26 47.36 -14.39
N ILE A 319 -11.59 47.35 -13.22
CA ILE A 319 -12.12 46.80 -11.96
C ILE A 319 -11.97 47.81 -10.81
N GLU A 320 -12.78 47.64 -9.77
CA GLU A 320 -12.84 48.58 -8.63
C GLU A 320 -11.80 48.31 -7.54
N TYR A 321 -11.35 47.05 -7.41
CA TYR A 321 -10.37 46.64 -6.41
C TYR A 321 -9.49 45.48 -6.90
N LEU A 322 -8.27 45.40 -6.35
CA LEU A 322 -7.38 44.24 -6.44
C LEU A 322 -7.59 43.32 -5.24
N ASP A 323 -7.55 42.00 -5.44
CA ASP A 323 -7.57 41.08 -4.30
C ASP A 323 -6.23 41.10 -3.55
N LEU A 324 -5.13 41.24 -4.28
CA LEU A 324 -3.79 41.38 -3.73
C LEU A 324 -2.99 42.42 -4.52
N ALA A 325 -2.28 43.28 -3.82
CA ALA A 325 -1.33 44.19 -4.44
C ALA A 325 0.05 44.06 -3.86
N LEU A 326 1.07 44.03 -4.73
CA LEU A 326 2.45 43.82 -4.34
C LEU A 326 3.32 45.03 -4.65
N VAL A 327 4.32 45.31 -3.83
CA VAL A 327 5.48 46.11 -4.27
C VAL A 327 6.31 45.24 -5.21
N HIS A 328 6.57 45.68 -6.45
CA HIS A 328 7.16 44.81 -7.47
C HIS A 328 8.60 44.40 -7.16
N TRP A 329 9.51 45.37 -7.00
CA TRP A 329 10.89 45.13 -6.50
C TRP A 329 11.23 46.10 -5.36
N PRO A 330 12.15 45.74 -4.47
CA PRO A 330 12.61 46.60 -3.37
C PRO A 330 13.63 47.66 -3.85
N VAL A 331 13.42 48.27 -5.02
CA VAL A 331 14.32 49.29 -5.60
C VAL A 331 13.53 50.41 -6.25
N ALA A 332 13.81 51.65 -5.83
CA ALA A 332 13.15 52.82 -6.38
C ALA A 332 13.95 53.42 -7.54
N TRP A 333 13.24 53.74 -8.63
CA TRP A 333 13.76 54.38 -9.83
C TRP A 333 13.16 55.77 -10.01
N ARG A 334 13.86 56.64 -10.74
CA ARG A 334 13.43 58.01 -10.99
C ARG A 334 12.09 58.07 -11.72
N SER A 335 11.08 58.64 -11.07
CA SER A 335 9.75 58.86 -11.64
C SER A 335 9.72 60.02 -12.64
N GLY A 336 8.68 60.09 -13.48
CA GLY A 336 8.38 61.27 -14.32
C GLY A 336 9.20 61.39 -15.61
N THR A 337 9.89 60.32 -16.02
CA THR A 337 10.68 60.28 -17.27
C THR A 337 9.90 59.73 -18.47
N GLY A 338 8.69 59.20 -18.26
CA GLY A 338 7.90 58.50 -19.28
C GLY A 338 8.39 57.09 -19.63
N SER A 339 9.51 56.64 -19.07
CA SER A 339 10.07 55.30 -19.30
C SER A 339 9.84 54.37 -18.10
N LEU A 340 9.44 53.12 -18.37
CA LEU A 340 9.37 52.06 -17.36
C LEU A 340 10.75 51.72 -16.77
N ARG A 341 11.84 51.98 -17.52
CA ARG A 341 13.22 51.83 -17.04
C ARG A 341 13.99 53.12 -17.37
N PRO A 342 14.04 54.10 -16.45
CA PRO A 342 14.74 55.35 -16.69
C PRO A 342 16.26 55.09 -16.75
N LEU A 343 16.87 55.28 -17.92
CA LEU A 343 18.30 55.12 -18.12
C LEU A 343 19.02 56.47 -18.09
N ASP A 344 20.23 56.51 -17.54
CA ASP A 344 21.14 57.63 -17.67
C ASP A 344 21.86 57.61 -19.04
N GLN A 345 22.72 58.60 -19.27
CA GLN A 345 23.54 58.72 -20.48
C GLN A 345 24.51 57.54 -20.73
N ASN A 346 24.73 56.67 -19.74
CA ASN A 346 25.59 55.49 -19.82
C ASN A 346 24.79 54.18 -19.87
N ASN A 347 23.49 54.24 -20.19
CA ASN A 347 22.58 53.08 -20.18
C ASN A 347 22.44 52.39 -18.81
N LYS A 348 22.72 53.08 -17.70
CA LYS A 348 22.47 52.57 -16.34
C LYS A 348 21.14 53.07 -15.82
N THR A 349 20.43 52.22 -15.06
CA THR A 349 19.15 52.61 -14.47
C THR A 349 19.34 53.72 -13.43
N GLN A 350 18.53 54.78 -13.52
CA GLN A 350 18.53 55.92 -12.60
C GLN A 350 17.81 55.55 -11.29
N ASN A 351 18.54 54.95 -10.36
CA ASN A 351 18.05 54.63 -9.02
C ASN A 351 17.91 55.91 -8.16
N VAL A 352 16.92 55.94 -7.29
CA VAL A 352 16.72 56.99 -6.28
C VAL A 352 16.64 56.37 -4.89
N ASP A 353 17.12 57.09 -3.88
CA ASP A 353 17.10 56.62 -2.50
C ASP A 353 15.73 56.90 -1.86
N ILE A 354 14.79 55.98 -2.04
CA ILE A 354 13.49 55.96 -1.38
C ILE A 354 13.41 54.68 -0.55
N SER A 355 13.13 54.82 0.74
CA SER A 355 12.99 53.67 1.62
C SER A 355 11.79 52.82 1.24
N VAL A 356 11.97 51.50 1.21
CA VAL A 356 10.87 50.53 1.04
C VAL A 356 9.78 50.67 2.10
N VAL A 357 10.10 51.21 3.28
CA VAL A 357 9.13 51.52 4.34
C VAL A 357 8.21 52.67 3.92
N GLU A 358 8.73 53.67 3.19
CA GLU A 358 7.90 54.75 2.64
C GLU A 358 6.92 54.19 1.61
N THR A 359 7.38 53.32 0.72
CA THR A 359 6.53 52.62 -0.25
C THR A 359 5.46 51.79 0.46
N TRP A 360 5.84 51.06 1.52
CA TRP A 360 4.91 50.27 2.32
C TRP A 360 3.79 51.11 2.94
N LYS A 361 4.12 52.29 3.49
CA LYS A 361 3.10 53.24 4.00
C LYS A 361 2.11 53.66 2.91
N GLY A 362 2.56 53.76 1.66
CA GLY A 362 1.69 53.99 0.50
C GLY A 362 0.77 52.80 0.20
N MET A 363 1.28 51.57 0.34
CA MET A 363 0.46 50.34 0.20
C MET A 363 -0.63 50.28 1.28
N GLU A 364 -0.30 50.65 2.52
CA GLU A 364 -1.27 50.74 3.62
C GLU A 364 -2.33 51.81 3.38
N ASP A 365 -1.98 52.96 2.81
CA ASP A 365 -2.95 53.98 2.41
C ASP A 365 -3.88 53.45 1.32
N ALA A 366 -3.35 52.72 0.34
CA ALA A 366 -4.13 52.14 -0.74
C ALA A 366 -5.11 51.05 -0.24
N TYR A 367 -4.67 50.24 0.72
CA TYR A 367 -5.53 49.30 1.45
C TYR A 367 -6.67 50.03 2.19
N LYS A 368 -6.34 51.09 2.95
CA LYS A 368 -7.35 51.87 3.71
C LYS A 368 -8.38 52.56 2.82
N LEU A 369 -7.99 52.92 1.60
CA LEU A 369 -8.87 53.48 0.59
C LEU A 369 -9.73 52.43 -0.14
N GLY A 370 -9.55 51.13 0.17
CA GLY A 370 -10.31 50.04 -0.44
C GLY A 370 -9.87 49.68 -1.86
N LEU A 371 -8.76 50.22 -2.35
CA LEU A 371 -8.23 49.93 -3.70
C LEU A 371 -7.68 48.51 -3.81
N THR A 372 -7.33 47.91 -2.67
CA THR A 372 -6.95 46.51 -2.58
C THR A 372 -7.44 45.88 -1.30
N LYS A 373 -7.70 44.58 -1.36
CA LYS A 373 -8.16 43.76 -0.25
C LYS A 373 -7.01 43.20 0.58
N SER A 374 -5.84 42.94 -0.01
CA SER A 374 -4.64 42.45 0.67
C SER A 374 -3.40 43.14 0.09
N ILE A 375 -2.37 43.34 0.91
CA ILE A 375 -1.09 43.92 0.45
C ILE A 375 0.08 42.99 0.76
N GLY A 376 1.05 42.96 -0.13
CA GLY A 376 2.27 42.17 0.00
C GLY A 376 3.42 42.78 -0.78
N VAL A 377 4.46 41.98 -0.98
CA VAL A 377 5.67 42.38 -1.70
C VAL A 377 6.09 41.29 -2.69
N SER A 378 6.99 41.63 -3.60
CA SER A 378 7.60 40.71 -4.55
C SER A 378 9.11 40.95 -4.63
N ASN A 379 9.89 39.87 -4.67
CA ASN A 379 11.35 39.91 -4.74
C ASN A 379 12.05 40.57 -3.55
N PHE A 380 11.45 40.52 -2.36
CA PHE A 380 12.09 41.03 -1.14
C PHE A 380 12.89 39.92 -0.48
N ASN A 381 14.09 40.26 -0.02
CA ASN A 381 14.88 39.40 0.86
C ASN A 381 14.48 39.57 2.34
N SER A 382 15.00 38.71 3.22
CA SER A 382 14.65 38.70 4.65
C SER A 382 14.99 40.01 5.38
N GLU A 383 16.07 40.71 5.00
CA GLU A 383 16.45 41.99 5.61
C GLU A 383 15.47 43.11 5.22
N GLN A 384 15.09 43.17 3.94
CA GLN A 384 14.11 44.12 3.45
C GLN A 384 12.74 43.87 4.06
N LEU A 385 12.29 42.62 4.13
CA LEU A 385 11.07 42.25 4.83
C LEU A 385 11.12 42.61 6.31
N GLY A 386 12.24 42.35 6.99
CA GLY A 386 12.42 42.71 8.40
C GLY A 386 12.26 44.22 8.65
N ARG A 387 12.76 45.05 7.74
CA ARG A 387 12.54 46.51 7.79
C ARG A 387 11.07 46.90 7.61
N VAL A 388 10.37 46.26 6.66
CA VAL A 388 8.94 46.48 6.45
C VAL A 388 8.13 46.05 7.68
N LEU A 389 8.35 44.85 8.19
CA LEU A 389 7.64 44.29 9.34
C LEU A 389 7.76 45.13 10.61
N LYS A 390 8.93 45.74 10.82
CA LYS A 390 9.18 46.59 12.00
C LYS A 390 8.32 47.85 12.03
N GLU A 391 7.98 48.37 10.85
CA GLU A 391 7.30 49.66 10.68
C GLU A 391 5.87 49.49 10.14
N SER A 392 5.43 48.26 9.86
CA SER A 392 4.13 47.96 9.27
C SER A 392 3.01 47.96 10.31
N PHE A 393 1.92 48.66 10.02
CA PHE A 393 0.64 48.49 10.69
C PHE A 393 -0.12 47.28 10.11
N ILE A 394 -0.07 47.10 8.79
CA ILE A 394 -0.61 45.93 8.09
C ILE A 394 0.56 45.06 7.68
N LYS A 395 0.61 43.82 8.15
CA LYS A 395 1.68 42.89 7.78
C LYS A 395 1.57 42.51 6.30
N PRO A 396 2.70 42.33 5.58
CA PRO A 396 2.67 41.76 4.24
C PRO A 396 2.01 40.39 4.24
N ALA A 397 0.95 40.22 3.47
CA ALA A 397 0.26 38.93 3.35
C ALA A 397 1.05 37.94 2.49
N VAL A 398 1.80 38.45 1.51
CA VAL A 398 2.54 37.66 0.51
C VAL A 398 3.93 38.23 0.28
N ASN A 399 4.93 37.35 0.08
CA ASN A 399 6.17 37.64 -0.63
C ASN A 399 6.26 36.76 -1.88
N GLN A 400 6.13 37.36 -3.05
CA GLN A 400 6.21 36.62 -4.32
C GLN A 400 7.65 36.61 -4.87
N VAL A 401 8.23 35.43 -5.08
CA VAL A 401 9.66 35.29 -5.48
C VAL A 401 9.87 34.18 -6.51
N GLU A 402 11.00 34.22 -7.22
CA GLU A 402 11.38 33.14 -8.14
C GLU A 402 11.70 31.87 -7.37
N LEU A 403 10.89 30.84 -7.50
CA LEU A 403 11.10 29.63 -6.69
C LEU A 403 10.90 28.41 -7.58
N ASN A 404 11.96 27.64 -7.77
CA ASN A 404 11.92 26.40 -8.55
C ASN A 404 12.94 25.40 -7.97
N PRO A 405 12.99 24.13 -8.43
CA PRO A 405 13.89 23.14 -7.82
C PRO A 405 15.37 23.50 -7.84
N TYR A 406 15.82 24.38 -8.74
CA TYR A 406 17.20 24.87 -8.81
C TYR A 406 17.42 26.17 -8.04
N LEU A 407 16.34 26.85 -7.64
CA LEU A 407 16.35 28.09 -6.85
C LEU A 407 15.31 28.00 -5.74
N SER A 408 15.62 27.20 -4.71
CA SER A 408 14.68 26.86 -3.62
C SER A 408 14.54 27.93 -2.53
N GLN A 409 15.41 28.95 -2.51
CA GLN A 409 15.40 30.12 -1.61
C GLN A 409 15.01 29.83 -0.14
N GLU A 410 15.50 28.73 0.44
CA GLU A 410 14.97 28.16 1.69
C GLU A 410 14.94 29.14 2.87
N LYS A 411 16.06 29.84 3.10
CA LYS A 411 16.16 30.85 4.17
C LYS A 411 15.12 31.96 4.06
N LEU A 412 14.74 32.33 2.83
CA LEU A 412 13.73 33.34 2.59
C LEU A 412 12.33 32.78 2.83
N VAL A 413 12.06 31.56 2.36
CA VAL A 413 10.78 30.86 2.57
C VAL A 413 10.52 30.66 4.06
N GLU A 414 11.52 30.19 4.81
CA GLU A 414 11.45 30.02 6.26
C GLU A 414 11.20 31.36 6.98
N PHE A 415 11.92 32.42 6.58
CA PHE A 415 11.70 33.75 7.12
C PHE A 415 10.26 34.22 6.91
N CYS A 416 9.70 34.02 5.71
CA CYS A 416 8.32 34.41 5.40
C CYS A 416 7.32 33.63 6.27
N LYS A 417 7.48 32.30 6.35
CA LYS A 417 6.64 31.42 7.17
C LYS A 417 6.66 31.82 8.66
N ASN A 418 7.83 32.10 9.21
CA ASN A 418 8.00 32.52 10.62
C ASN A 418 7.34 33.86 10.94
N ASN A 419 7.06 34.68 9.92
CA ASN A 419 6.39 35.97 10.06
C ASN A 419 4.93 35.95 9.55
N SER A 420 4.37 34.77 9.27
CA SER A 420 3.03 34.60 8.69
C SER A 420 2.84 35.34 7.36
N ILE A 421 3.88 35.31 6.52
CA ILE A 421 3.87 35.84 5.15
C ILE A 421 3.85 34.64 4.21
N GLU A 422 2.83 34.55 3.34
CA GLU A 422 2.75 33.46 2.37
C GLU A 422 3.74 33.66 1.22
N VAL A 423 4.36 32.58 0.75
CA VAL A 423 5.26 32.64 -0.41
C VAL A 423 4.51 32.24 -1.67
N VAL A 424 4.53 33.12 -2.66
CA VAL A 424 4.02 32.79 -4.00
C VAL A 424 5.22 32.60 -4.93
N ALA A 425 5.34 31.39 -5.47
CA ALA A 425 6.39 31.06 -6.44
C ALA A 425 6.01 31.60 -7.83
N TYR A 426 6.80 32.52 -8.38
CA TYR A 426 6.77 32.76 -9.83
C TYR A 426 7.84 31.90 -10.52
N SER A 427 7.56 31.52 -11.78
CA SER A 427 8.38 30.56 -12.54
C SER A 427 8.65 29.24 -11.78
N PRO A 428 7.62 28.55 -11.23
CA PRO A 428 7.78 27.31 -10.45
C PRO A 428 8.48 26.18 -11.20
N ILE A 429 8.44 26.21 -12.53
CA ILE A 429 9.12 25.27 -13.45
C ILE A 429 10.32 25.90 -14.15
N GLY A 430 10.92 26.94 -13.59
CA GLY A 430 12.09 27.64 -14.14
C GLY A 430 11.87 28.16 -15.57
N ARG A 431 10.70 28.76 -15.84
CA ARG A 431 10.31 29.27 -17.17
C ARG A 431 10.31 28.23 -18.29
N ALA A 432 10.04 26.96 -17.95
CA ALA A 432 10.09 25.86 -18.92
C ALA A 432 11.48 25.69 -19.54
N ASP A 433 12.54 25.94 -18.76
CA ASP A 433 13.91 25.69 -19.18
C ASP A 433 14.06 24.23 -19.62
N LYS A 434 14.62 24.04 -20.81
CA LYS A 434 14.83 22.72 -21.42
C LYS A 434 15.72 21.84 -20.56
N GLU A 435 16.65 22.38 -19.79
CA GLU A 435 17.49 21.59 -18.89
C GLU A 435 16.69 21.03 -17.72
N ILE A 436 15.69 21.77 -17.23
CA ILE A 436 14.78 21.36 -16.14
C ILE A 436 13.73 20.39 -16.66
N LEU A 437 13.15 20.68 -17.83
CA LEU A 437 12.10 19.86 -18.44
C LEU A 437 12.60 18.56 -19.07
N ASN A 438 13.88 18.50 -19.48
CA ASN A 438 14.52 17.30 -20.01
C ASN A 438 15.47 16.64 -19.00
N GLU A 439 15.34 16.97 -17.72
CA GLU A 439 16.09 16.26 -16.69
C GLU A 439 15.71 14.77 -16.81
N PRO A 440 16.69 13.87 -17.07
CA PRO A 440 16.39 12.48 -17.46
C PRO A 440 15.55 11.73 -16.44
N ILE A 441 15.76 12.00 -15.15
CA ILE A 441 15.11 11.35 -14.02
C ILE A 441 13.68 11.87 -13.89
N LEU A 442 13.45 13.17 -14.02
CA LEU A 442 12.10 13.74 -14.00
C LEU A 442 11.29 13.28 -15.22
N THR A 443 11.93 13.18 -16.39
CA THR A 443 11.31 12.73 -17.64
C THR A 443 10.94 11.25 -17.60
N GLU A 444 11.82 10.41 -17.05
CA GLU A 444 11.56 8.98 -16.85
C GLU A 444 10.41 8.75 -15.86
N ILE A 445 10.42 9.43 -14.70
CA ILE A 445 9.31 9.35 -13.74
C ILE A 445 8.00 9.82 -14.39
N ALA A 446 8.05 10.90 -15.18
CA ALA A 446 6.88 11.45 -15.85
C ALA A 446 6.28 10.43 -16.83
N ALA A 447 7.11 9.88 -17.71
CA ALA A 447 6.71 8.85 -18.66
C ALA A 447 6.15 7.59 -17.97
N ASN A 448 6.81 7.10 -16.92
CA ASN A 448 6.39 5.89 -16.19
C ASN A 448 5.08 6.06 -15.41
N ASN A 449 4.69 7.31 -15.10
CA ASN A 449 3.47 7.63 -14.36
C ASN A 449 2.34 8.18 -15.22
N ASN A 450 2.52 8.23 -16.54
CA ASN A 450 1.62 8.92 -17.46
C ASN A 450 1.32 10.37 -17.01
N LYS A 451 2.37 11.03 -16.51
CA LYS A 451 2.38 12.40 -16.00
C LYS A 451 3.36 13.23 -16.81
N THR A 452 3.25 14.55 -16.75
CA THR A 452 4.27 15.46 -17.30
C THR A 452 5.34 15.75 -16.23
N VAL A 453 6.55 16.15 -16.64
CA VAL A 453 7.62 16.57 -15.72
C VAL A 453 7.13 17.58 -14.66
N PRO A 454 6.33 18.61 -15.02
CA PRO A 454 5.70 19.49 -14.03
C PRO A 454 4.81 18.78 -13.00
N GLN A 455 4.10 17.71 -13.37
CA GLN A 455 3.26 16.93 -12.44
C GLN A 455 4.10 16.02 -11.51
N VAL A 456 5.31 15.65 -11.93
CA VAL A 456 6.29 14.90 -11.12
C VAL A 456 7.01 15.80 -10.11
N MET A 457 7.29 17.04 -10.50
CA MET A 457 7.95 18.04 -9.65
C MET A 457 7.11 18.47 -8.42
N LEU A 458 5.86 17.99 -8.32
CA LEU A 458 4.90 18.32 -7.27
C LEU A 458 4.76 17.26 -6.17
N LEU A 459 5.66 16.28 -6.05
CA LEU A 459 5.64 15.40 -4.87
C LEU A 459 5.91 16.23 -3.61
N PRO A 460 4.95 16.33 -2.68
CA PRO A 460 5.14 17.13 -1.49
C PRO A 460 6.25 16.52 -0.65
N ASN A 461 7.12 17.40 -0.16
CA ASN A 461 8.19 17.07 0.78
C ASN A 461 7.87 17.73 2.12
N ILE A 462 8.22 17.05 3.20
CA ILE A 462 8.24 17.62 4.54
C ILE A 462 9.67 18.08 4.82
N GLU A 463 9.81 19.36 5.17
CA GLU A 463 11.06 19.91 5.67
C GLU A 463 11.29 19.43 7.10
N LEU A 464 12.44 18.82 7.33
CA LEU A 464 12.89 18.33 8.62
C LEU A 464 13.54 19.46 9.41
N VAL A 465 13.65 19.29 10.74
CA VAL A 465 14.21 20.32 11.64
C VAL A 465 15.67 20.68 11.35
N ASP A 466 16.38 19.83 10.61
CA ASP A 466 17.76 20.01 10.18
C ASP A 466 17.89 20.59 8.76
N GLY A 467 16.77 20.99 8.14
CA GLY A 467 16.69 21.59 6.81
C GLY A 467 16.65 20.58 5.66
N ASN A 468 16.85 19.28 5.93
CA ASN A 468 16.69 18.27 4.89
C ASN A 468 15.22 18.11 4.48
N ARG A 469 14.98 17.71 3.23
CA ARG A 469 13.64 17.46 2.70
C ARG A 469 13.37 15.97 2.57
N MET A 470 12.25 15.53 3.12
CA MET A 470 11.83 14.13 3.10
C MET A 470 10.55 13.98 2.26
N PRO A 471 10.52 13.09 1.25
CA PRO A 471 9.30 12.83 0.49
C PRO A 471 8.16 12.41 1.41
N GLN A 472 6.97 12.98 1.21
CA GLN A 472 5.82 12.69 2.07
C GLN A 472 5.25 11.28 1.86
N ILE A 473 5.65 10.59 0.79
CA ILE A 473 5.38 9.18 0.57
C ILE A 473 6.68 8.40 0.38
N GLY A 474 6.79 7.29 1.11
CA GLY A 474 7.85 6.31 0.93
C GLY A 474 7.33 4.89 0.89
N MET A 475 8.24 3.96 0.58
CA MET A 475 7.94 2.53 0.54
C MET A 475 8.40 1.86 1.84
N GLY A 476 7.47 1.28 2.59
CA GLY A 476 7.78 0.47 3.76
C GLY A 476 8.25 -0.94 3.36
N THR A 477 9.39 -1.40 3.88
CA THR A 477 9.97 -2.71 3.50
C THR A 477 9.87 -3.79 4.58
N PHE A 478 9.21 -3.49 5.71
CA PHE A 478 9.05 -4.42 6.82
C PHE A 478 8.35 -5.74 6.41
N GLN A 479 8.90 -6.88 6.82
CA GLN A 479 8.40 -8.22 6.48
C GLN A 479 8.31 -8.51 4.96
N MET A 480 9.13 -7.86 4.14
CA MET A 480 9.36 -8.28 2.75
C MET A 480 10.59 -9.19 2.72
N GLN A 481 10.35 -10.50 2.85
CA GLN A 481 11.40 -11.53 2.96
C GLN A 481 11.58 -12.36 1.68
N ASP A 482 10.64 -12.27 0.74
CA ASP A 482 10.78 -12.85 -0.59
C ASP A 482 11.77 -11.98 -1.39
N LEU A 483 13.01 -12.48 -1.53
CA LEU A 483 14.13 -11.70 -2.05
C LEU A 483 13.95 -11.30 -3.53
N PRO A 484 13.53 -12.20 -4.44
CA PRO A 484 13.20 -11.81 -5.82
C PRO A 484 12.07 -10.79 -5.91
N VAL A 485 10.99 -10.97 -5.15
CA VAL A 485 9.87 -10.02 -5.18
C VAL A 485 10.30 -8.66 -4.66
N LEU A 486 11.04 -8.60 -3.54
CA LEU A 486 11.52 -7.34 -2.98
C LEU A 486 12.42 -6.59 -3.96
N ASP A 487 13.39 -7.26 -4.58
CA ASP A 487 14.30 -6.65 -5.56
C ASP A 487 13.54 -5.97 -6.70
N GLN A 488 12.60 -6.69 -7.31
CA GLN A 488 11.78 -6.16 -8.38
C GLN A 488 10.87 -5.02 -7.87
N ARG A 489 10.29 -5.14 -6.68
CA ARG A 489 9.42 -4.10 -6.13
C ARG A 489 10.17 -2.79 -5.84
N ILE A 490 11.44 -2.82 -5.44
CA ILE A 490 12.26 -1.61 -5.29
C ILE A 490 12.46 -0.93 -6.64
N LYS A 491 12.79 -1.69 -7.68
CA LYS A 491 12.96 -1.17 -9.05
C LYS A 491 11.68 -0.53 -9.56
N ASP A 492 10.56 -1.24 -9.46
CA ASP A 492 9.24 -0.74 -9.83
C ASP A 492 8.82 0.49 -9.01
N ALA A 493 9.20 0.57 -7.72
CA ALA A 493 8.91 1.74 -6.90
C ALA A 493 9.60 2.99 -7.46
N ILE A 494 10.87 2.86 -7.84
CA ILE A 494 11.65 3.95 -8.44
C ILE A 494 11.06 4.35 -9.78
N ASP A 495 10.66 3.37 -10.61
CA ASP A 495 10.02 3.60 -11.89
C ASP A 495 8.68 4.36 -11.71
N VAL A 496 7.87 3.99 -10.70
CA VAL A 496 6.64 4.70 -10.32
C VAL A 496 6.91 6.04 -9.64
N GLY A 497 8.15 6.39 -9.29
CA GLY A 497 8.49 7.72 -8.77
C GLY A 497 8.60 7.80 -7.25
N TYR A 498 8.59 6.68 -6.52
CA TYR A 498 9.00 6.68 -5.12
C TYR A 498 10.46 7.10 -5.03
N ARG A 499 10.74 7.98 -4.07
CA ARG A 499 12.10 8.41 -3.73
C ARG A 499 12.47 8.13 -2.28
N HIS A 500 11.51 7.82 -1.41
CA HIS A 500 11.77 7.45 -0.01
C HIS A 500 11.63 5.93 0.20
N PHE A 501 12.65 5.30 0.76
CA PHE A 501 12.63 3.89 1.15
C PHE A 501 12.90 3.73 2.65
N ASP A 502 11.96 3.10 3.36
CA ASP A 502 12.09 2.81 4.79
C ASP A 502 12.60 1.39 5.02
N THR A 503 13.80 1.30 5.60
CA THR A 503 14.50 0.06 5.95
C THR A 503 14.82 0.03 7.45
N ALA A 504 15.35 -1.08 7.92
CA ALA A 504 15.98 -1.18 9.23
C ALA A 504 16.90 -2.40 9.26
N PHE A 505 17.96 -2.34 10.06
CA PHE A 505 18.85 -3.47 10.30
C PHE A 505 18.08 -4.78 10.59
N VAL A 506 17.09 -4.71 11.50
CA VAL A 506 16.33 -5.88 11.95
C VAL A 506 15.36 -6.44 10.91
N TYR A 507 15.12 -5.73 9.80
CA TYR A 507 14.25 -6.26 8.74
C TYR A 507 14.96 -7.36 7.94
N LEU A 508 16.29 -7.47 8.06
CA LEU A 508 17.15 -8.48 7.43
C LEU A 508 17.12 -8.48 5.90
N ASN A 509 16.61 -7.41 5.29
CA ASN A 509 16.43 -7.29 3.84
C ASN A 509 17.22 -6.13 3.20
N GLU A 510 18.00 -5.39 4.00
CA GLU A 510 18.87 -4.30 3.53
C GLU A 510 19.82 -4.73 2.41
N ARG A 511 20.37 -5.96 2.46
CA ARG A 511 21.27 -6.47 1.41
C ARG A 511 20.62 -6.58 0.03
N ILE A 512 19.36 -7.00 0.00
CA ILE A 512 18.62 -7.12 -1.26
C ILE A 512 18.24 -5.75 -1.79
N ILE A 513 17.84 -4.84 -0.90
CA ILE A 513 17.56 -3.45 -1.26
C ILE A 513 18.84 -2.80 -1.81
N GLY A 514 19.99 -2.99 -1.16
CA GLY A 514 21.28 -2.49 -1.63
C GLY A 514 21.66 -3.02 -3.01
N ARG A 515 21.45 -4.31 -3.28
CA ARG A 515 21.62 -4.86 -4.64
C ARG A 515 20.70 -4.18 -5.66
N ALA A 516 19.41 -4.06 -5.34
CA ALA A 516 18.46 -3.43 -6.25
C ALA A 516 18.81 -1.96 -6.55
N LEU A 517 19.27 -1.22 -5.54
CA LEU A 517 19.76 0.15 -5.69
C LEU A 517 21.03 0.20 -6.55
N SER A 518 21.98 -0.71 -6.32
CA SER A 518 23.20 -0.81 -7.13
C SER A 518 22.88 -1.08 -8.61
N ASP A 519 21.94 -1.98 -8.90
CA ASP A 519 21.50 -2.26 -10.28
C ASP A 519 20.90 -1.01 -10.94
N ILE A 520 20.08 -0.27 -10.20
CA ILE A 520 19.41 0.95 -10.66
C ILE A 520 20.42 2.07 -10.93
N PHE A 521 21.41 2.25 -10.04
CA PHE A 521 22.48 3.23 -10.24
C PHE A 521 23.36 2.86 -11.43
N ALA A 522 23.67 1.56 -11.61
CA ALA A 522 24.43 1.09 -12.78
C ALA A 522 23.67 1.30 -14.10
N GLN A 523 22.34 1.29 -14.07
CA GLN A 523 21.47 1.58 -15.21
C GLN A 523 21.26 3.09 -15.45
N ASN A 524 21.81 3.98 -14.62
CA ASN A 524 21.59 5.44 -14.66
C ASN A 524 20.11 5.87 -14.58
N LYS A 525 19.21 5.03 -14.03
CA LYS A 525 17.78 5.39 -13.86
C LYS A 525 17.53 6.44 -12.78
N THR A 526 18.41 6.51 -11.77
CA THR A 526 18.41 7.58 -10.75
C THR A 526 19.79 7.66 -10.10
N LYS A 527 20.08 8.74 -9.38
CA LYS A 527 21.32 8.91 -8.62
C LYS A 527 21.04 8.68 -7.14
N ARG A 528 22.08 8.31 -6.39
CA ARG A 528 21.99 8.17 -4.93
C ARG A 528 21.48 9.46 -4.27
N SER A 529 21.83 10.64 -4.80
CA SER A 529 21.37 11.95 -4.30
C SER A 529 19.87 12.18 -4.39
N ASP A 530 19.16 11.42 -5.23
CA ASP A 530 17.74 11.66 -5.49
C ASP A 530 16.85 10.77 -4.61
N LEU A 531 17.47 9.82 -3.90
CA LEU A 531 16.78 8.91 -3.01
C LEU A 531 16.92 9.36 -1.55
N PHE A 532 15.87 9.16 -0.78
CA PHE A 532 15.84 9.32 0.67
C PHE A 532 15.79 7.93 1.32
N ILE A 533 16.91 7.47 1.87
CA ILE A 533 17.03 6.13 2.47
C ILE A 533 17.02 6.25 3.99
N THR A 534 16.04 5.61 4.62
CA THR A 534 15.93 5.52 6.09
C THR A 534 16.40 4.15 6.56
N SER A 535 17.25 4.10 7.60
CA SER A 535 17.49 2.88 8.39
C SER A 535 17.42 3.17 9.89
N LYS A 536 17.58 2.15 10.73
CA LYS A 536 17.33 2.23 12.17
C LYS A 536 18.36 1.44 12.98
N VAL A 537 18.87 2.07 14.04
CA VAL A 537 19.70 1.43 15.07
C VAL A 537 18.81 0.53 15.91
N TRP A 538 19.11 -0.76 15.88
CA TRP A 538 18.35 -1.76 16.62
C TRP A 538 18.68 -1.75 18.12
N SER A 539 17.75 -2.27 18.94
CA SER A 539 17.81 -2.23 20.40
C SER A 539 19.06 -2.86 21.02
N THR A 540 19.79 -3.73 20.33
CA THR A 540 21.06 -4.30 20.79
C THR A 540 22.28 -3.42 20.53
N PHE A 541 22.11 -2.21 19.96
CA PHE A 541 23.18 -1.27 19.63
C PHE A 541 22.99 0.09 20.32
N HIS A 542 22.42 0.10 21.53
CA HIS A 542 22.09 1.34 22.24
C HIS A 542 23.29 2.05 22.89
N LYS A 543 24.38 1.34 23.19
CA LYS A 543 25.58 1.99 23.74
C LYS A 543 26.16 2.95 22.71
N ARG A 544 26.68 4.10 23.18
CA ARG A 544 27.17 5.17 22.30
C ARG A 544 28.12 4.68 21.20
N HIS A 545 29.08 3.82 21.57
CA HIS A 545 30.06 3.27 20.62
C HIS A 545 29.46 2.25 19.63
N SER A 546 28.36 1.59 20.00
CA SER A 546 27.71 0.56 19.18
C SER A 546 26.77 1.13 18.12
N VAL A 547 26.26 2.35 18.30
CA VAL A 547 25.54 3.09 17.25
C VAL A 547 26.40 3.21 15.99
N MET A 548 27.70 3.49 16.15
CA MET A 548 28.67 3.54 15.04
C MET A 548 28.75 2.21 14.28
N ASN A 549 28.77 1.10 15.00
CA ASN A 549 28.81 -0.23 14.38
C ASN A 549 27.51 -0.54 13.64
N ALA A 550 26.37 -0.17 14.22
CA ALA A 550 25.06 -0.37 13.60
C ALA A 550 24.93 0.38 12.26
N VAL A 551 25.30 1.68 12.23
CA VAL A 551 25.19 2.47 11.00
C VAL A 551 26.13 1.94 9.92
N LYS A 552 27.37 1.57 10.27
CA LYS A 552 28.33 0.98 9.31
C LYS A 552 27.81 -0.33 8.73
N LEU A 553 27.16 -1.15 9.55
CA LEU A 553 26.60 -2.41 9.10
C LEU A 553 25.45 -2.20 8.12
N SER A 554 24.53 -1.27 8.41
CA SER A 554 23.44 -0.90 7.50
C SER A 554 23.96 -0.29 6.20
N LEU A 555 24.93 0.62 6.26
CA LEU A 555 25.59 1.21 5.08
C LEU A 555 26.24 0.12 4.21
N ASN A 556 26.97 -0.81 4.82
CA ASN A 556 27.59 -1.93 4.11
C ASN A 556 26.54 -2.88 3.50
N ASN A 557 25.46 -3.18 4.22
CA ASN A 557 24.38 -4.01 3.68
C ASN A 557 23.71 -3.33 2.47
N LEU A 558 23.44 -2.04 2.57
CA LEU A 558 22.81 -1.27 1.50
C LEU A 558 23.78 -0.89 0.37
N GLY A 559 25.09 -1.03 0.57
CA GLY A 559 26.11 -0.61 -0.38
C GLY A 559 26.14 0.92 -0.57
N LEU A 560 25.95 1.69 0.50
CA LEU A 560 25.84 3.16 0.46
C LEU A 560 26.92 3.82 1.31
N ASP A 561 27.28 5.06 0.96
CA ASP A 561 28.22 5.88 1.74
C ASP A 561 27.55 6.65 2.88
N TYR A 562 26.25 6.95 2.75
CA TYR A 562 25.47 7.66 3.76
C TYR A 562 23.98 7.26 3.73
N LEU A 563 23.30 7.47 4.87
CA LEU A 563 21.84 7.41 5.00
C LEU A 563 21.24 8.81 5.05
N ASP A 564 20.04 9.00 4.50
CA ASP A 564 19.35 10.29 4.60
C ASP A 564 18.74 10.50 6.00
N LEU A 565 18.30 9.39 6.62
CA LEU A 565 17.75 9.38 7.96
C LEU A 565 18.15 8.10 8.72
N LEU A 566 18.73 8.27 9.90
CA LEU A 566 18.94 7.18 10.85
C LEU A 566 18.02 7.36 12.06
N LEU A 567 17.25 6.33 12.41
CA LEU A 567 16.35 6.35 13.57
C LEU A 567 16.86 5.48 14.71
N VAL A 568 16.61 5.88 15.96
CA VAL A 568 16.59 4.92 17.07
C VAL A 568 15.32 4.08 16.95
N HIS A 569 15.42 2.78 16.71
CA HIS A 569 14.27 1.95 16.35
C HIS A 569 13.24 1.82 17.49
N TRP A 570 13.71 1.62 18.72
CA TRP A 570 12.87 1.53 19.91
C TRP A 570 13.53 2.27 21.07
N PRO A 571 12.76 2.88 21.99
CA PRO A 571 13.30 3.60 23.15
C PRO A 571 13.87 2.68 24.25
N MET A 572 14.16 1.41 23.93
CA MET A 572 14.56 0.40 24.89
C MET A 572 15.82 -0.34 24.43
N ALA A 573 16.81 -0.39 25.32
CA ALA A 573 18.09 -1.05 25.10
C ALA A 573 18.03 -2.52 25.53
N TYR A 574 18.63 -3.40 24.72
CA TYR A 574 18.98 -4.76 25.11
C TYR A 574 20.49 -4.90 25.16
N LYS A 575 20.95 -5.86 25.96
CA LYS A 575 22.36 -6.23 26.05
C LYS A 575 22.87 -6.65 24.67
N GLU A 576 24.06 -6.16 24.35
CA GLU A 576 24.78 -6.51 23.13
C GLU A 576 25.01 -8.03 23.04
N GLY A 577 25.03 -8.58 21.81
CA GLY A 577 25.31 -9.99 21.58
C GLY A 577 24.16 -10.96 21.90
N THR A 578 23.01 -10.47 22.37
CA THR A 578 21.83 -11.31 22.69
C THR A 578 21.14 -11.91 21.48
N GLY A 579 21.45 -11.44 20.26
CA GLY A 579 20.83 -11.94 19.02
C GLY A 579 19.32 -11.65 18.91
N ILE A 580 18.79 -10.76 19.76
CA ILE A 580 17.37 -10.41 19.76
C ILE A 580 17.05 -9.65 18.49
N LEU A 581 16.11 -10.15 17.69
CA LEU A 581 15.63 -9.51 16.46
C LEU A 581 14.16 -9.11 16.54
N ARG A 582 13.55 -9.17 17.73
CA ARG A 582 12.17 -8.74 17.99
C ARG A 582 12.11 -7.90 19.26
N PRO A 583 11.29 -6.85 19.32
CA PRO A 583 11.16 -6.07 20.55
C PRO A 583 10.52 -6.95 21.63
N ASN A 584 11.21 -7.14 22.74
CA ASN A 584 10.68 -7.71 23.96
C ASN A 584 10.16 -6.59 24.87
N TYR A 585 8.85 -6.33 24.89
CA TYR A 585 8.22 -5.17 25.55
C TYR A 585 8.20 -5.21 27.10
N THR A 586 9.06 -6.03 27.70
CA THR A 586 9.21 -6.19 29.15
C THR A 586 10.67 -6.22 29.54
N LEU A 587 10.94 -5.60 30.67
CA LEU A 587 12.23 -5.69 31.34
C LEU A 587 12.48 -7.15 31.73
N ASP A 588 13.54 -7.72 31.17
CA ASP A 588 14.01 -9.07 31.47
C ASP A 588 15.54 -9.10 31.58
N ALA A 589 16.12 -10.28 31.74
CA ALA A 589 17.57 -10.44 31.86
C ALA A 589 18.36 -9.96 30.63
N THR A 590 17.71 -9.81 29.48
CA THR A 590 18.30 -9.33 28.23
C THR A 590 18.20 -7.82 28.06
N THR A 591 17.38 -7.15 28.88
CA THR A 591 17.27 -5.69 28.89
C THR A 591 18.52 -5.07 29.47
N ASP A 592 19.03 -4.04 28.81
CA ASP A 592 20.11 -3.21 29.33
C ASP A 592 19.47 -2.02 30.04
N THR A 593 19.48 -2.07 31.37
CA THR A 593 18.95 -0.99 32.23
C THR A 593 19.97 0.10 32.51
N ASP A 594 21.24 -0.13 32.17
CA ASP A 594 22.35 0.77 32.47
C ASP A 594 22.52 1.81 31.34
N THR A 595 22.25 1.39 30.10
CA THR A 595 22.33 2.28 28.94
C THR A 595 21.08 3.16 28.81
N SER A 596 21.25 4.46 29.04
CA SER A 596 20.18 5.43 28.86
C SER A 596 19.93 5.74 27.38
N VAL A 597 18.69 6.07 27.02
CA VAL A 597 18.35 6.50 25.64
C VAL A 597 19.07 7.80 25.23
N VAL A 598 19.44 8.63 26.21
CA VAL A 598 20.25 9.83 26.02
C VAL A 598 21.67 9.47 25.58
N GLU A 599 22.24 8.40 26.13
CA GLU A 599 23.54 7.87 25.69
C GLU A 599 23.46 7.35 24.24
N THR A 600 22.40 6.62 23.90
CA THR A 600 22.14 6.20 22.51
C THR A 600 22.06 7.40 21.59
N TRP A 601 21.32 8.44 21.98
CA TRP A 601 21.19 9.66 21.20
C TRP A 601 22.52 10.37 20.99
N ARG A 602 23.40 10.43 22.00
CA ARG A 602 24.77 10.95 21.81
C ARG A 602 25.56 10.16 20.77
N GLY A 603 25.34 8.86 20.66
CA GLY A 603 25.90 8.06 19.55
C GLY A 603 25.31 8.42 18.18
N MET A 604 24.01 8.72 18.13
CA MET A 604 23.36 9.25 16.92
C MET A 604 23.95 10.60 16.49
N GLU A 605 24.22 11.49 17.45
CA GLU A 605 24.88 12.77 17.20
C GLU A 605 26.30 12.59 16.65
N ASP A 606 27.05 11.60 17.13
CA ASP A 606 28.40 11.31 16.64
C ASP A 606 28.38 10.87 15.17
N VAL A 607 27.49 9.93 14.80
CA VAL A 607 27.39 9.46 13.40
C VAL A 607 26.85 10.53 12.46
N TYR A 608 26.00 11.43 12.95
CA TYR A 608 25.54 12.62 12.24
C TYR A 608 26.69 13.59 11.96
N LYS A 609 27.48 13.94 12.99
CA LYS A 609 28.67 14.81 12.86
C LYS A 609 29.72 14.24 11.91
N MET A 610 29.81 12.92 11.82
CA MET A 610 30.72 12.22 10.90
C MET A 610 30.20 12.12 9.46
N GLY A 611 28.98 12.60 9.17
CA GLY A 611 28.40 12.58 7.83
C GLY A 611 27.91 11.20 7.36
N LEU A 612 27.87 10.20 8.24
CA LEU A 612 27.33 8.86 7.91
C LEU A 612 25.80 8.88 7.76
N THR A 613 25.15 9.90 8.30
CA THR A 613 23.75 10.19 8.06
C THR A 613 23.48 11.69 7.98
N ARG A 614 22.52 12.09 7.14
CA ARG A 614 22.12 13.50 6.96
C ARG A 614 21.10 13.99 7.99
N SER A 615 20.35 13.10 8.60
CA SER A 615 19.32 13.41 9.60
C SER A 615 19.26 12.31 10.64
N ILE A 616 18.94 12.66 11.90
CA ILE A 616 18.74 11.67 12.98
C ILE A 616 17.36 11.83 13.60
N GLY A 617 16.73 10.70 13.92
CA GLY A 617 15.38 10.70 14.46
C GLY A 617 15.07 9.53 15.37
N LEU A 618 13.80 9.43 15.74
CA LEU A 618 13.25 8.49 16.70
C LEU A 618 12.21 7.61 16.04
N SER A 619 12.00 6.42 16.58
CA SER A 619 10.89 5.55 16.23
C SER A 619 10.28 4.94 17.48
N ASN A 620 8.95 5.01 17.58
CA ASN A 620 8.16 4.52 18.72
C ASN A 620 8.35 5.29 20.05
N PHE A 621 8.77 6.56 20.00
CA PHE A 621 8.97 7.37 21.21
C PHE A 621 7.69 8.12 21.62
N ASN A 622 7.44 8.20 22.92
CA ASN A 622 6.38 9.01 23.51
C ASN A 622 6.86 10.45 23.85
N SER A 623 5.95 11.32 24.24
CA SER A 623 6.25 12.73 24.54
C SER A 623 7.26 12.92 25.68
N GLU A 624 7.21 12.11 26.74
CA GLU A 624 8.12 12.22 27.88
C GLU A 624 9.55 11.84 27.50
N GLN A 625 9.71 10.78 26.71
CA GLN A 625 11.02 10.33 26.21
C GLN A 625 11.62 11.36 25.25
N ILE A 626 10.80 11.97 24.38
CA ILE A 626 11.24 13.03 23.47
C ILE A 626 11.66 14.27 24.26
N ASP A 627 10.84 14.74 25.22
CA ASP A 627 11.19 15.91 26.06
C ASP A 627 12.46 15.65 26.89
N ARG A 628 12.75 14.39 27.26
CA ARG A 628 14.01 14.04 27.89
C ARG A 628 15.21 14.22 26.95
N ILE A 629 15.13 13.71 25.72
CA ILE A 629 16.19 13.90 24.71
C ILE A 629 16.41 15.39 24.46
N LEU A 630 15.34 16.14 24.20
CA LEU A 630 15.42 17.59 23.94
C LEU A 630 16.08 18.40 25.07
N ARG A 631 15.98 17.94 26.33
CA ARG A 631 16.58 18.62 27.48
C ARG A 631 18.05 18.27 27.68
N GLU A 632 18.47 17.07 27.32
CA GLU A 632 19.78 16.52 27.71
C GLU A 632 20.79 16.40 26.55
N THR A 633 20.39 16.75 25.32
CA THR A 633 21.20 16.56 24.11
C THR A 633 21.23 17.79 23.21
N GLN A 634 22.17 17.82 22.25
CA GLN A 634 22.45 18.98 21.41
C GLN A 634 21.52 19.04 20.19
N PHE A 635 21.34 17.91 19.50
CA PHE A 635 20.58 17.84 18.27
C PHE A 635 19.16 17.36 18.52
N LYS A 636 18.23 18.04 17.87
CA LYS A 636 16.81 17.74 17.93
C LYS A 636 16.45 16.63 16.96
N PRO A 637 15.59 15.66 17.35
CA PRO A 637 15.12 14.65 16.41
C PRO A 637 14.38 15.28 15.22
N ALA A 638 14.79 14.93 14.01
CA ALA A 638 14.15 15.36 12.78
C ALA A 638 12.77 14.70 12.58
N VAL A 639 12.66 13.43 12.95
CA VAL A 639 11.48 12.59 12.73
C VAL A 639 11.16 11.80 13.99
N ASN A 640 9.87 11.58 14.28
CA ASN A 640 9.40 10.48 15.12
C ASN A 640 8.49 9.56 14.28
N GLN A 641 8.99 8.36 13.96
CA GLN A 641 8.26 7.36 13.19
C GLN A 641 7.39 6.50 14.13
N ILE A 642 6.06 6.56 13.97
CA ILE A 642 5.07 5.95 14.86
C ILE A 642 3.93 5.26 14.09
N GLU A 643 3.19 4.37 14.75
CA GLU A 643 1.99 3.75 14.18
C GLU A 643 0.87 4.79 14.05
N VAL A 644 0.36 5.07 12.86
CA VAL A 644 -0.81 5.95 12.72
C VAL A 644 -1.72 5.41 11.63
N ASN A 645 -2.99 5.20 11.95
CA ASN A 645 -4.05 4.77 11.03
C ASN A 645 -5.41 5.23 11.60
N PRO A 646 -6.54 5.09 10.88
CA PRO A 646 -7.82 5.58 11.39
C PRO A 646 -8.25 5.00 12.75
N ASN A 647 -7.86 3.77 13.10
CA ASN A 647 -8.15 3.19 14.43
C ASN A 647 -7.19 3.67 15.54
N LEU A 648 -6.10 4.36 15.18
CA LEU A 648 -5.07 4.90 16.07
C LEU A 648 -4.54 6.23 15.53
N SER A 649 -5.27 7.32 15.79
CA SER A 649 -4.96 8.65 15.24
C SER A 649 -3.74 9.34 15.87
N GLN A 650 -3.43 9.00 17.13
CA GLN A 650 -2.36 9.55 17.96
C GLN A 650 -2.28 11.09 18.02
N GLU A 651 -3.41 11.79 17.90
CA GLU A 651 -3.53 13.26 17.85
C GLU A 651 -2.63 14.00 18.86
N LYS A 652 -2.64 13.58 20.13
CA LYS A 652 -1.84 14.23 21.18
C LYS A 652 -0.33 14.19 20.89
N LEU A 653 0.18 13.04 20.45
CA LEU A 653 1.60 12.87 20.14
C LEU A 653 1.98 13.55 18.81
N VAL A 654 1.10 13.48 17.80
CA VAL A 654 1.30 14.18 16.53
C VAL A 654 1.39 15.68 16.77
N ASN A 655 0.44 16.27 17.51
CA ASN A 655 0.45 17.71 17.82
C ASN A 655 1.64 18.10 18.69
N PHE A 656 2.04 17.25 19.65
CA PHE A 656 3.24 17.46 20.46
C PHE A 656 4.51 17.54 19.60
N CYS A 657 4.68 16.62 18.65
CA CYS A 657 5.82 16.59 17.74
C CYS A 657 5.79 17.78 16.76
N LYS A 658 4.62 18.09 16.18
CA LYS A 658 4.44 19.24 15.28
C LYS A 658 4.77 20.57 15.95
N ALA A 659 4.29 20.80 17.18
CA ALA A 659 4.59 22.02 17.95
C ALA A 659 6.09 22.18 18.24
N ARG A 660 6.86 21.09 18.10
CA ARG A 660 8.30 21.06 18.20
C ARG A 660 8.95 20.84 16.84
N ASN A 661 8.34 21.09 15.68
CA ASN A 661 8.98 20.86 14.37
C ASN A 661 9.64 19.46 14.21
N ILE A 662 9.08 18.44 14.85
CA ILE A 662 9.49 17.04 14.67
C ILE A 662 8.48 16.42 13.71
N ALA A 663 8.93 15.99 12.53
CA ALA A 663 8.05 15.38 11.53
C ALA A 663 7.55 14.01 12.01
N ILE A 664 6.34 13.63 11.60
CA ILE A 664 5.78 12.31 11.87
C ILE A 664 5.87 11.46 10.61
N THR A 665 6.40 10.25 10.76
CA THR A 665 6.29 9.21 9.73
C THR A 665 5.36 8.11 10.24
N ALA A 666 4.25 7.87 9.55
CA ALA A 666 3.30 6.82 9.84
C ALA A 666 3.72 5.48 9.22
N TYR A 667 4.06 4.52 10.09
CA TYR A 667 4.09 3.11 9.68
C TYR A 667 2.72 2.45 9.91
N SER A 668 2.49 1.34 9.19
CA SER A 668 1.18 0.67 9.11
C SER A 668 0.01 1.62 8.84
N PRO A 669 0.11 2.53 7.84
CA PRO A 669 -0.91 3.54 7.59
C PRO A 669 -2.27 2.96 7.17
N LEU A 670 -2.28 1.72 6.67
CA LEU A 670 -3.48 0.97 6.27
C LEU A 670 -4.01 0.02 7.36
N GLY A 671 -3.41 0.00 8.54
CA GLY A 671 -3.73 -0.96 9.59
C GLY A 671 -3.27 -2.40 9.30
N ARG A 672 -3.83 -3.39 10.00
CA ARG A 672 -3.75 -4.81 9.61
C ARG A 672 -4.95 -5.21 8.76
N ALA A 673 -4.77 -6.20 7.88
CA ALA A 673 -5.83 -6.70 7.01
C ALA A 673 -7.06 -7.24 7.76
N ASP A 674 -6.89 -7.75 8.98
CA ASP A 674 -7.92 -8.27 9.88
C ASP A 674 -8.61 -7.18 10.74
N ALA A 675 -8.10 -5.94 10.73
CA ALA A 675 -8.66 -4.85 11.53
C ALA A 675 -9.98 -4.27 10.96
N GLY A 676 -10.47 -4.81 9.84
CA GLY A 676 -11.72 -4.39 9.21
C GLY A 676 -11.71 -3.00 8.57
N LEU A 677 -10.61 -2.25 8.67
CA LEU A 677 -10.50 -0.87 8.15
C LEU A 677 -10.77 -0.78 6.65
N LEU A 678 -10.23 -1.71 5.85
CA LEU A 678 -10.45 -1.73 4.40
C LEU A 678 -11.90 -2.02 4.00
N ASN A 679 -12.71 -2.56 4.92
CA ASN A 679 -14.13 -2.85 4.73
C ASN A 679 -15.04 -1.94 5.58
N ASN A 680 -14.49 -0.87 6.15
CA ASN A 680 -15.25 0.05 7.00
C ASN A 680 -16.24 0.85 6.13
N THR A 681 -17.49 0.90 6.55
CA THR A 681 -18.58 1.55 5.79
C THR A 681 -18.35 3.04 5.58
N VAL A 682 -17.86 3.76 6.59
CA VAL A 682 -17.55 5.20 6.50
C VAL A 682 -16.43 5.45 5.50
N LEU A 683 -15.35 4.67 5.57
CA LEU A 683 -14.25 4.81 4.62
C LEU A 683 -14.66 4.44 3.20
N ASN A 684 -15.54 3.45 3.03
CA ASN A 684 -16.05 3.04 1.73
C ASN A 684 -16.99 4.09 1.11
N GLU A 685 -17.85 4.73 1.90
CA GLU A 685 -18.69 5.85 1.46
C GLU A 685 -17.82 6.99 0.91
N ILE A 686 -16.78 7.38 1.66
CA ILE A 686 -15.84 8.42 1.24
C ILE A 686 -15.08 7.99 -0.03
N ALA A 687 -14.63 6.74 -0.09
CA ALA A 687 -13.92 6.19 -1.24
C ALA A 687 -14.78 6.27 -2.54
N VAL A 688 -16.06 5.91 -2.45
CA VAL A 688 -17.01 6.04 -3.56
C VAL A 688 -17.18 7.50 -3.99
N ASN A 689 -17.34 8.43 -3.04
CA ASN A 689 -17.52 9.86 -3.34
C ASN A 689 -16.33 10.47 -4.10
N HIS A 690 -15.11 10.00 -3.82
CA HIS A 690 -13.89 10.48 -4.48
C HIS A 690 -13.49 9.66 -5.71
N ASN A 691 -14.21 8.58 -6.03
CA ASN A 691 -13.80 7.56 -7.02
C ASN A 691 -12.36 7.05 -6.76
N LYS A 692 -12.09 6.71 -5.49
CA LYS A 692 -10.81 6.20 -4.99
C LYS A 692 -11.03 4.91 -4.22
N SER A 693 -9.95 4.22 -3.88
CA SER A 693 -10.05 3.10 -2.96
C SER A 693 -10.05 3.54 -1.50
N VAL A 694 -10.53 2.66 -0.62
CA VAL A 694 -10.43 2.85 0.83
C VAL A 694 -8.98 3.06 1.27
N ALA A 695 -8.02 2.35 0.65
CA ALA A 695 -6.60 2.52 0.97
C ALA A 695 -6.12 3.94 0.62
N GLN A 696 -6.49 4.46 -0.55
CA GLN A 696 -6.14 5.84 -0.95
C GLN A 696 -6.75 6.87 0.00
N VAL A 697 -8.02 6.70 0.42
CA VAL A 697 -8.67 7.58 1.41
C VAL A 697 -7.89 7.61 2.73
N MET A 698 -7.48 6.44 3.23
CA MET A 698 -6.70 6.36 4.48
C MET A 698 -5.33 7.03 4.37
N LEU A 699 -4.63 6.81 3.24
CA LEU A 699 -3.34 7.43 2.98
C LEU A 699 -3.47 8.96 2.81
N ARG A 700 -4.48 9.40 2.07
CA ARG A 700 -4.77 10.83 1.87
C ARG A 700 -5.10 11.53 3.18
N TRP A 701 -5.86 10.88 4.06
CA TRP A 701 -6.14 11.40 5.40
C TRP A 701 -4.88 11.65 6.22
N LEU A 702 -3.86 10.79 6.13
CA LEU A 702 -2.57 11.01 6.80
C LEU A 702 -1.76 12.12 6.12
N VAL A 703 -1.69 12.11 4.79
CA VAL A 703 -0.99 13.14 4.00
C VAL A 703 -1.53 14.54 4.28
N GLN A 704 -2.85 14.72 4.34
CA GLN A 704 -3.48 16.01 4.69
C GLN A 704 -3.25 16.46 6.14
N ARG A 705 -2.72 15.58 6.99
CA ARG A 705 -2.30 15.90 8.35
C ARG A 705 -0.79 16.18 8.42
N ASP A 706 -0.12 16.47 7.30
CA ASP A 706 1.33 16.65 7.19
C ASP A 706 2.13 15.44 7.73
N ILE A 707 1.56 14.23 7.61
CA ILE A 707 2.22 13.01 8.04
C ILE A 707 2.85 12.33 6.83
N ILE A 708 4.12 11.95 6.95
CA ILE A 708 4.83 11.15 5.95
C ILE A 708 4.31 9.72 6.04
N ILE A 709 3.95 9.09 4.92
CA ILE A 709 3.37 7.74 4.90
C ILE A 709 4.33 6.74 4.27
N ILE A 710 4.45 5.56 4.89
CA ILE A 710 5.28 4.46 4.35
C ILE A 710 4.46 3.16 4.17
N PRO A 711 3.46 3.13 3.27
CA PRO A 711 2.73 1.91 3.00
C PRO A 711 3.65 0.83 2.42
N LYS A 712 3.39 -0.42 2.83
CA LYS A 712 4.04 -1.61 2.27
C LYS A 712 3.15 -2.22 1.20
N THR A 713 3.76 -2.69 0.10
CA THR A 713 3.08 -3.58 -0.84
C THR A 713 4.07 -4.51 -1.55
N THR A 714 3.65 -5.75 -1.83
CA THR A 714 4.33 -6.69 -2.74
C THR A 714 3.69 -6.73 -4.13
N LYS A 715 2.59 -6.00 -4.33
CA LYS A 715 1.81 -5.94 -5.57
C LYS A 715 2.09 -4.63 -6.31
N GLN A 716 2.29 -4.70 -7.63
CA GLN A 716 2.65 -3.56 -8.49
C GLN A 716 1.49 -2.57 -8.61
N GLU A 717 0.28 -3.06 -8.83
CA GLU A 717 -0.93 -2.27 -8.97
C GLU A 717 -1.21 -1.43 -7.71
N ARG A 718 -0.97 -1.99 -6.52
CA ARG A 718 -1.10 -1.29 -5.23
C ARG A 718 -0.01 -0.23 -5.05
N LEU A 719 1.16 -0.42 -5.66
CA LEU A 719 2.27 0.53 -5.56
C LEU A 719 1.91 1.83 -6.29
N ILE A 720 1.36 1.70 -7.51
CA ILE A 720 0.83 2.80 -8.31
C ILE A 720 -0.35 3.46 -7.60
N GLU A 721 -1.30 2.67 -7.10
CA GLU A 721 -2.47 3.16 -6.38
C GLU A 721 -2.10 3.97 -5.13
N ASN A 722 -1.17 3.47 -4.31
CA ASN A 722 -0.67 4.17 -3.12
C ASN A 722 0.04 5.48 -3.48
N PHE A 723 0.70 5.54 -4.64
CA PHE A 723 1.41 6.75 -5.10
C PHE A 723 0.45 7.83 -5.58
N ASN A 724 -0.67 7.44 -6.19
CA ASN A 724 -1.73 8.33 -6.67
C ASN A 724 -2.69 8.75 -5.54
N VAL A 725 -2.14 9.33 -4.48
CA VAL A 725 -2.89 9.89 -3.32
C VAL A 725 -2.84 11.42 -3.27
N PHE A 726 -2.23 12.06 -4.26
CA PHE A 726 -2.07 13.52 -4.32
C PHE A 726 -3.06 14.21 -5.26
N ASP A 727 -3.87 13.44 -6.01
CA ASP A 727 -4.78 13.92 -7.06
C ASP A 727 -6.23 14.13 -6.58
N PHE A 728 -6.49 14.03 -5.27
CA PHE A 728 -7.78 14.32 -4.66
C PHE A 728 -7.60 14.89 -3.24
N GLN A 729 -8.66 15.44 -2.64
CA GLN A 729 -8.63 16.00 -1.29
C GLN A 729 -9.90 15.65 -0.52
N LEU A 730 -9.73 15.16 0.71
CA LEU A 730 -10.81 14.94 1.67
C LEU A 730 -11.28 16.27 2.24
N THR A 731 -12.60 16.44 2.32
CA THR A 731 -13.26 17.60 2.94
C THR A 731 -13.09 17.59 4.46
N ASP A 732 -13.29 18.74 5.12
CA ASP A 732 -13.20 18.85 6.57
C ASP A 732 -14.16 17.90 7.29
N GLU A 733 -15.36 17.69 6.76
CA GLU A 733 -16.34 16.75 7.32
C GLU A 733 -15.89 15.29 7.16
N GLU A 734 -15.31 14.92 6.02
CA GLU A 734 -14.74 13.58 5.83
C GLU A 734 -13.54 13.34 6.75
N MET A 735 -12.67 14.34 6.90
CA MET A 735 -11.56 14.30 7.86
C MET A 735 -12.06 14.03 9.28
N LYS A 736 -13.12 14.74 9.72
CA LYS A 736 -13.79 14.51 11.03
C LYS A 736 -14.41 13.12 11.15
N LYS A 737 -15.10 12.64 10.11
CA LYS A 737 -15.68 11.28 10.07
C LYS A 737 -14.59 10.22 10.27
N ILE A 738 -13.45 10.36 9.59
CA ILE A 738 -12.32 9.42 9.73
C ILE A 738 -11.68 9.53 11.12
N PHE A 739 -11.55 10.73 11.69
CA PHE A 739 -11.08 10.92 13.07
C PHE A 739 -11.96 10.19 14.10
N ALA A 740 -13.27 10.16 13.89
CA ALA A 740 -14.22 9.48 14.77
C ALA A 740 -14.06 7.95 14.78
N LEU A 741 -13.34 7.36 13.81
CA LEU A 741 -13.02 5.93 13.79
C LEU A 741 -11.93 5.54 14.81
N ASN A 742 -11.29 6.51 15.45
CA ASN A 742 -10.19 6.26 16.37
C ASN A 742 -10.64 5.45 17.60
N LEU A 743 -10.10 4.24 17.72
CA LEU A 743 -10.32 3.34 18.86
C LEU A 743 -9.18 3.41 19.90
N ASN A 744 -8.14 4.22 19.64
CA ASN A 744 -6.88 4.20 20.39
C ASN A 744 -6.24 2.80 20.49
N LYS A 745 -6.49 1.95 19.49
CA LYS A 745 -6.04 0.56 19.49
C LYS A 745 -4.79 0.43 18.63
N ARG A 746 -3.64 0.18 19.27
CA ARG A 746 -2.41 -0.17 18.56
C ARG A 746 -2.50 -1.57 17.96
N ILE A 747 -1.93 -1.71 16.78
CA ILE A 747 -1.59 -2.98 16.15
C ILE A 747 -0.38 -3.60 16.85
N PHE A 748 0.54 -2.74 17.28
CA PHE A 748 1.73 -3.09 18.03
C PHE A 748 1.58 -2.60 19.47
N THR A 749 0.72 -3.26 20.24
CA THR A 749 0.63 -3.03 21.70
C THR A 749 1.81 -3.71 22.41
N LYS A 750 2.19 -3.14 23.57
CA LYS A 750 2.78 -3.94 24.65
C LYS A 750 1.86 -5.15 24.83
N PRO A 751 2.35 -6.40 24.75
CA PRO A 751 1.56 -7.54 25.17
C PRO A 751 1.07 -7.23 26.57
N GLU A 752 -0.22 -7.35 26.83
CA GLU A 752 -0.68 -7.47 28.21
C GLU A 752 0.20 -8.56 28.85
N SER A 753 1.08 -8.14 29.76
CA SER A 753 2.15 -8.94 30.35
C SER A 753 2.98 -9.77 29.34
N ALA A 754 4.02 -9.19 28.75
CA ALA A 754 5.07 -9.97 28.09
C ALA A 754 5.97 -10.64 29.15
N ASN A 755 5.47 -11.63 29.89
CA ASN A 755 6.26 -12.84 29.84
C ASN A 755 5.86 -13.47 28.51
N ASN A 756 6.82 -13.92 27.70
CA ASN A 756 6.71 -14.95 26.65
C ASN A 756 7.23 -14.51 25.27
N GLN A 757 8.48 -14.90 24.97
CA GLN A 757 8.82 -15.57 23.70
C GLN A 757 7.55 -16.25 23.17
N GLN A 758 6.91 -15.78 22.08
CA GLN A 758 5.58 -16.22 21.60
C GLN A 758 5.13 -17.49 22.33
N LYS A 759 4.57 -17.39 23.56
CA LYS A 759 4.44 -18.63 24.36
C LYS A 759 3.39 -19.35 23.59
N VAL A 760 3.80 -20.50 23.09
CA VAL A 760 2.88 -21.54 22.70
C VAL A 760 1.79 -21.56 23.78
N PRO A 761 0.55 -21.21 23.44
CA PRO A 761 -0.51 -21.21 24.42
C PRO A 761 -0.52 -22.59 25.07
N SER A 762 -0.66 -22.63 26.38
CA SER A 762 -0.62 -23.88 27.12
C SER A 762 -2.02 -24.24 27.57
N LEU A 763 -2.35 -25.52 27.51
CA LEU A 763 -3.54 -26.04 28.18
C LEU A 763 -3.17 -26.42 29.60
N GLN A 764 -4.07 -26.13 30.53
CA GLN A 764 -3.90 -26.51 31.92
C GLN A 764 -4.39 -27.94 32.11
N LEU A 765 -3.50 -28.81 32.62
CA LEU A 765 -3.86 -30.15 33.09
C LEU A 765 -4.65 -30.04 34.40
N THR A 766 -5.38 -31.08 34.76
CA THR A 766 -6.24 -31.11 35.97
C THR A 766 -5.52 -30.78 37.29
N ASN A 767 -4.20 -30.98 37.37
CA ASN A 767 -3.39 -30.66 38.54
C ASN A 767 -2.70 -29.28 38.45
N GLY A 768 -3.09 -28.46 37.47
CA GLY A 768 -2.56 -27.11 37.28
C GLY A 768 -1.29 -27.00 36.44
N VAL A 769 -0.66 -28.14 36.06
CA VAL A 769 0.51 -28.14 35.17
C VAL A 769 0.11 -27.58 33.80
N LEU A 770 0.93 -26.67 33.24
CA LEU A 770 0.70 -26.07 31.93
C LEU A 770 1.45 -26.87 30.86
N MET A 771 0.72 -27.38 29.87
CA MET A 771 1.26 -28.15 28.75
C MET A 771 1.16 -27.34 27.45
N PRO A 772 2.28 -27.05 26.75
CA PRO A 772 2.25 -26.30 25.49
C PRO A 772 1.40 -26.98 24.40
N GLN A 773 0.59 -26.21 23.67
CA GLN A 773 -0.28 -26.71 22.59
C GLN A 773 0.45 -27.23 21.34
N ILE A 774 1.76 -26.97 21.20
CA ILE A 774 2.59 -27.59 20.17
C ILE A 774 3.87 -28.15 20.79
N GLY A 775 4.21 -29.39 20.40
CA GLY A 775 5.46 -30.05 20.74
C GLY A 775 6.15 -30.67 19.54
N LEU A 776 7.44 -31.00 19.69
CA LEU A 776 8.19 -31.75 18.69
C LEU A 776 8.01 -33.24 18.93
N GLY A 777 7.40 -33.95 17.97
CA GLY A 777 7.40 -35.41 17.95
C GLY A 777 8.75 -35.96 17.48
N THR A 778 9.29 -36.97 18.17
CA THR A 778 10.65 -37.50 17.89
C THR A 778 10.69 -38.92 17.33
N TYR A 779 9.53 -39.51 17.01
CA TYR A 779 9.45 -40.86 16.45
C TYR A 779 10.23 -41.00 15.12
N LYS A 780 10.99 -42.09 14.98
CA LYS A 780 11.85 -42.41 13.82
C LYS A 780 12.93 -41.38 13.52
N ILE A 781 13.47 -40.72 14.54
CA ILE A 781 14.72 -39.95 14.44
C ILE A 781 15.81 -40.80 15.09
N GLN A 782 16.39 -41.72 14.32
CA GLN A 782 17.32 -42.73 14.85
C GLN A 782 18.78 -42.27 14.86
N ASP A 783 19.13 -41.35 13.96
CA ASP A 783 20.47 -40.77 13.88
C ASP A 783 20.71 -39.78 15.04
N GLU A 784 21.87 -39.92 15.70
CA GLU A 784 22.30 -39.10 16.83
C GLU A 784 22.40 -37.62 16.43
N GLU A 785 23.05 -37.33 15.30
CA GLU A 785 23.33 -35.97 14.87
C GLU A 785 22.02 -35.23 14.60
N THR A 786 21.10 -35.87 13.88
CA THR A 786 19.78 -35.34 13.57
C THR A 786 18.93 -35.17 14.83
N ALA A 787 18.95 -36.13 15.76
CA ALA A 787 18.20 -36.03 17.01
C ALA A 787 18.68 -34.85 17.87
N LYS A 788 20.00 -34.68 17.99
CA LYS A 788 20.59 -33.55 18.72
C LYS A 788 20.29 -32.22 18.04
N ARG A 789 20.56 -32.12 16.74
CA ARG A 789 20.37 -30.89 15.95
C ARG A 789 18.91 -30.44 15.98
N ILE A 790 17.96 -31.33 15.77
CA ILE A 790 16.55 -30.94 15.65
C ILE A 790 15.94 -30.47 16.99
N VAL A 791 16.41 -31.01 18.12
CA VAL A 791 15.99 -30.57 19.46
C VAL A 791 16.47 -29.15 19.72
N GLU A 792 17.74 -28.87 19.41
CA GLU A 792 18.33 -27.53 19.50
C GLU A 792 17.58 -26.54 18.59
N GLU A 793 17.41 -26.88 17.32
CA GLU A 793 16.66 -26.06 16.36
C GLU A 793 15.20 -25.82 16.80
N ALA A 794 14.53 -26.82 17.40
CA ALA A 794 13.16 -26.64 17.89
C ALA A 794 13.11 -25.66 19.07
N ILE A 795 14.06 -25.76 20.01
CA ILE A 795 14.16 -24.83 21.14
C ILE A 795 14.47 -23.41 20.65
N GLU A 796 15.37 -23.25 19.67
CA GLU A 796 15.66 -21.98 18.99
C GLU A 796 14.41 -21.37 18.34
N VAL A 797 13.62 -22.19 17.65
CA VAL A 797 12.38 -21.76 16.97
C VAL A 797 11.31 -21.32 17.98
N GLY A 798 11.32 -21.89 19.19
CA GLY A 798 10.40 -21.53 20.27
C GLY A 798 9.58 -22.70 20.83
N TYR A 799 9.83 -23.94 20.39
CA TYR A 799 9.19 -25.11 20.98
C TYR A 799 9.60 -25.22 22.45
N ARG A 800 8.62 -25.49 23.30
CA ARG A 800 8.80 -25.74 24.73
C ARG A 800 8.22 -27.10 25.14
N HIS A 801 7.88 -27.96 24.19
CA HIS A 801 7.42 -29.33 24.43
C HIS A 801 8.16 -30.29 23.51
N ILE A 802 8.78 -31.32 24.09
CA ILE A 802 9.42 -32.43 23.37
C ILE A 802 8.70 -33.72 23.74
N ASP A 803 8.16 -34.41 22.73
CA ASP A 803 7.50 -35.72 22.89
C ASP A 803 8.48 -36.84 22.49
N THR A 804 8.81 -37.69 23.45
CA THR A 804 9.68 -38.85 23.33
C THR A 804 8.95 -40.13 23.71
N ALA A 805 9.62 -41.26 23.59
CA ALA A 805 9.19 -42.54 24.16
C ALA A 805 10.38 -43.48 24.28
N TYR A 806 10.37 -44.34 25.29
CA TYR A 806 11.37 -45.39 25.48
C TYR A 806 11.65 -46.20 24.19
N HIS A 807 10.58 -46.68 23.55
CA HIS A 807 10.65 -47.50 22.34
C HIS A 807 11.27 -46.79 21.11
N TYR A 808 11.40 -45.46 21.11
CA TYR A 808 11.99 -44.75 19.97
C TYR A 808 13.51 -44.90 19.92
N GLN A 809 14.13 -45.36 21.02
CA GLN A 809 15.56 -45.63 21.15
C GLN A 809 16.48 -44.42 20.87
N ASN A 810 15.94 -43.20 20.96
CA ASN A 810 16.67 -41.96 20.73
C ASN A 810 16.69 -41.01 21.94
N GLU A 811 16.09 -41.40 23.07
CA GLU A 811 16.05 -40.61 24.30
C GLU A 811 17.44 -40.25 24.81
N ARG A 812 18.44 -41.14 24.64
CA ARG A 812 19.82 -40.85 25.02
C ARG A 812 20.42 -39.65 24.27
N PHE A 813 20.10 -39.53 22.98
CA PHE A 813 20.63 -38.45 22.14
C PHE A 813 19.96 -37.12 22.47
N ILE A 814 18.64 -37.17 22.70
CA ILE A 814 17.85 -36.03 23.15
C ILE A 814 18.36 -35.56 24.52
N GLY A 815 18.56 -36.48 25.46
CA GLY A 815 19.08 -36.18 26.80
C GLY A 815 20.46 -35.54 26.79
N GLN A 816 21.37 -36.05 25.96
CA GLN A 816 22.70 -35.44 25.77
C GLN A 816 22.58 -33.99 25.29
N LYS A 817 21.73 -33.71 24.28
CA LYS A 817 21.54 -32.33 23.81
C LYS A 817 20.86 -31.46 24.86
N LEU A 818 19.84 -31.95 25.55
CA LEU A 818 19.19 -31.19 26.62
C LEU A 818 20.18 -30.81 27.71
N LYS A 819 21.05 -31.73 28.12
CA LYS A 819 22.14 -31.45 29.06
C LYS A 819 23.05 -30.33 28.54
N GLU A 820 23.50 -30.41 27.29
CA GLU A 820 24.32 -29.35 26.68
C GLU A 820 23.61 -27.98 26.72
N LEU A 821 22.31 -27.94 26.42
CA LEU A 821 21.53 -26.71 26.39
C LEU A 821 21.28 -26.15 27.79
N PHE A 822 21.08 -27.00 28.79
CA PHE A 822 20.97 -26.61 30.20
C PHE A 822 22.30 -26.08 30.74
N ASP A 823 23.42 -26.78 30.46
CA ASP A 823 24.76 -26.37 30.91
C ASP A 823 25.18 -25.03 30.28
N LYS A 824 24.83 -24.80 29.01
CA LYS A 824 25.04 -23.52 28.31
C LYS A 824 24.02 -22.44 28.68
N ASN A 825 23.06 -22.73 29.56
CA ASN A 825 21.98 -21.84 29.97
C ASN A 825 21.16 -21.27 28.78
N VAL A 826 21.02 -22.07 27.70
CA VAL A 826 20.21 -21.73 26.52
C VAL A 826 18.72 -21.82 26.84
N ILE A 827 18.34 -22.80 27.66
CA ILE A 827 16.98 -22.99 28.19
C ILE A 827 17.08 -23.52 29.63
N LYS A 828 16.13 -23.19 30.50
CA LYS A 828 16.05 -23.80 31.83
C LYS A 828 15.19 -25.06 31.79
N ARG A 829 15.46 -26.02 32.67
CA ARG A 829 14.64 -27.24 32.79
C ARG A 829 13.15 -26.91 32.98
N ASP A 830 12.84 -25.91 33.80
CA ASP A 830 11.47 -25.51 34.12
C ASP A 830 10.73 -24.85 32.95
N ASP A 831 11.46 -24.38 31.93
CA ASP A 831 10.89 -23.80 30.72
C ASP A 831 10.55 -24.86 29.66
N LEU A 832 10.96 -26.12 29.86
CA LEU A 832 10.75 -27.22 28.91
C LEU A 832 9.78 -28.25 29.46
N PHE A 833 8.81 -28.66 28.63
CA PHE A 833 7.90 -29.76 28.90
C PHE A 833 8.39 -31.02 28.17
N VAL A 834 8.77 -32.08 28.91
CA VAL A 834 9.25 -33.34 28.33
C VAL A 834 8.25 -34.46 28.64
N THR A 835 7.73 -35.06 27.57
CA THR A 835 6.83 -36.21 27.63
C THR A 835 7.59 -37.47 27.24
N THR A 836 7.47 -38.55 28.02
CA THR A 836 7.87 -39.90 27.59
C THR A 836 6.76 -40.92 27.86
N LYS A 837 6.98 -42.17 27.43
CA LYS A 837 5.97 -43.22 27.42
C LYS A 837 6.53 -44.53 27.94
N VAL A 838 5.83 -45.12 28.92
CA VAL A 838 6.06 -46.47 29.45
C VAL A 838 5.64 -47.47 28.38
N TRP A 839 6.60 -48.24 27.89
CA TRP A 839 6.37 -49.19 26.80
C TRP A 839 5.64 -50.44 27.27
N ASN A 840 5.09 -51.17 26.31
CA ASN A 840 4.20 -52.32 26.51
C ASN A 840 4.84 -53.47 27.31
N THR A 841 6.18 -53.55 27.37
CA THR A 841 6.92 -54.53 28.19
C THR A 841 7.09 -54.11 29.65
N PHE A 842 6.54 -52.96 30.08
CA PHE A 842 6.65 -52.43 31.45
C PHE A 842 5.27 -52.24 32.10
N HIS A 843 4.32 -53.16 31.89
CA HIS A 843 2.94 -53.02 32.37
C HIS A 843 2.69 -53.50 33.80
N ARG A 844 3.53 -54.39 34.35
CA ARG A 844 3.43 -54.76 35.78
C ARG A 844 3.68 -53.52 36.63
N LYS A 845 2.98 -53.40 37.76
CA LYS A 845 3.12 -52.25 38.67
C LYS A 845 4.58 -51.94 39.02
N SER A 846 5.37 -52.96 39.33
CA SER A 846 6.80 -52.83 39.64
C SER A 846 7.67 -52.44 38.43
N SER A 847 7.29 -52.86 37.22
CA SER A 847 8.03 -52.59 35.98
C SER A 847 7.80 -51.17 35.46
N VAL A 848 6.67 -50.53 35.78
CA VAL A 848 6.37 -49.14 35.39
C VAL A 848 7.44 -48.17 35.90
N ILE A 849 7.77 -48.24 37.20
CA ILE A 849 8.80 -47.40 37.81
C ILE A 849 10.17 -47.64 37.16
N ARG A 850 10.51 -48.90 36.85
CA ARG A 850 11.74 -49.25 36.14
C ARG A 850 11.78 -48.58 34.76
N GLY A 851 10.72 -48.70 33.97
CA GLY A 851 10.65 -48.08 32.63
C GLY A 851 10.79 -46.56 32.69
N ILE A 852 10.14 -45.90 33.65
CA ILE A 852 10.27 -44.44 33.85
C ILE A 852 11.71 -44.05 34.23
N ASN A 853 12.34 -44.80 35.13
CA ASN A 853 13.73 -44.54 35.54
C ASN A 853 14.73 -44.75 34.40
N GLU A 854 14.51 -45.73 33.54
CA GLU A 854 15.32 -45.92 32.32
C GLU A 854 15.23 -44.69 31.40
N SER A 855 14.01 -44.18 31.16
CA SER A 855 13.82 -42.96 30.37
C SER A 855 14.41 -41.70 31.05
N LEU A 856 14.24 -41.54 32.37
CA LEU A 856 14.86 -40.45 33.14
C LEU A 856 16.39 -40.47 33.00
N THR A 857 16.99 -41.66 33.11
CA THR A 857 18.43 -41.87 32.95
C THR A 857 18.89 -41.53 31.54
N ALA A 858 18.18 -42.02 30.51
CA ALA A 858 18.50 -41.75 29.11
C ALA A 858 18.38 -40.25 28.78
N LEU A 859 17.33 -39.58 29.28
CA LEU A 859 17.11 -38.15 29.07
C LEU A 859 18.00 -37.26 29.96
N GLY A 860 18.70 -37.83 30.95
CA GLY A 860 19.50 -37.07 31.92
C GLY A 860 18.65 -36.16 32.81
N LEU A 861 17.40 -36.54 33.10
CA LEU A 861 16.45 -35.76 33.87
C LEU A 861 16.21 -36.39 35.25
N LYS A 862 15.93 -35.54 36.24
CA LYS A 862 15.50 -35.99 37.59
C LYS A 862 13.99 -36.21 37.70
N GLN A 863 13.22 -35.56 36.83
CA GLN A 863 11.77 -35.59 36.81
C GLN A 863 11.28 -35.32 35.38
N LEU A 864 10.22 -36.02 34.97
CA LEU A 864 9.48 -35.79 33.72
C LEU A 864 8.36 -34.77 33.93
N ASP A 865 7.95 -34.09 32.87
CA ASP A 865 6.71 -33.29 32.95
C ASP A 865 5.48 -34.17 32.77
N LEU A 866 5.56 -35.17 31.90
CA LEU A 866 4.48 -36.11 31.63
C LEU A 866 5.01 -37.51 31.32
N ALA A 867 4.46 -38.52 31.99
CA ALA A 867 4.64 -39.92 31.65
C ALA A 867 3.31 -40.50 31.16
N LEU A 868 3.33 -41.21 30.03
CA LEU A 868 2.14 -41.86 29.46
C LEU A 868 2.30 -43.38 29.47
N ILE A 869 1.22 -44.12 29.70
CA ILE A 869 1.16 -45.53 29.23
C ILE A 869 1.10 -45.49 27.69
N HIS A 870 2.06 -46.12 26.98
CA HIS A 870 2.17 -45.95 25.53
C HIS A 870 1.01 -46.61 24.76
N PHE A 871 0.63 -47.82 25.13
CA PHE A 871 -0.57 -48.51 24.66
C PHE A 871 -1.20 -49.27 25.83
N PRO A 872 -2.51 -49.56 25.80
CA PRO A 872 -3.18 -50.36 26.83
C PRO A 872 -2.81 -51.86 26.80
N MET A 873 -2.02 -52.30 25.81
CA MET A 873 -1.68 -53.70 25.57
C MET A 873 -0.38 -54.06 26.30
N ALA A 874 -0.45 -54.99 27.25
CA ALA A 874 0.70 -55.50 27.97
C ALA A 874 1.39 -56.63 27.21
N PHE A 875 2.71 -56.56 27.07
CA PHE A 875 3.55 -57.56 26.43
C PHE A 875 4.45 -58.27 27.44
N ARG A 876 4.86 -59.49 27.12
CA ARG A 876 5.81 -60.27 27.93
C ARG A 876 7.16 -59.56 28.06
N GLU A 877 7.62 -59.38 29.30
CA GLU A 877 8.90 -58.73 29.60
C GLU A 877 10.10 -59.70 29.61
N ASP A 878 9.85 -61.02 29.71
CA ASP A 878 10.87 -62.06 29.89
C ASP A 878 11.63 -62.44 28.62
N THR A 879 11.22 -61.92 27.46
CA THR A 879 11.85 -62.21 26.17
C THR A 879 13.08 -61.34 25.88
N GLY A 880 13.21 -60.17 26.54
CA GLY A 880 14.21 -59.15 26.21
C GLY A 880 13.94 -58.40 24.90
N GLU A 881 12.87 -58.72 24.18
CA GLU A 881 12.49 -58.05 22.93
C GLU A 881 11.56 -56.86 23.20
N TYR A 882 11.71 -55.78 22.43
CA TYR A 882 10.80 -54.63 22.52
C TYR A 882 9.37 -54.98 22.08
N ILE A 883 9.22 -55.78 21.02
CA ILE A 883 7.92 -56.27 20.53
C ILE A 883 8.04 -57.79 20.47
N PRO A 884 7.76 -58.50 21.57
CA PRO A 884 7.86 -59.95 21.58
C PRO A 884 6.75 -60.53 20.72
N VAL A 885 7.11 -61.37 19.75
CA VAL A 885 6.15 -62.01 18.83
C VAL A 885 6.30 -63.53 18.79
N ASP A 886 5.20 -64.22 18.52
CA ASP A 886 5.18 -65.64 18.23
C ASP A 886 5.68 -65.94 16.79
N ARG A 887 5.67 -67.22 16.40
CA ARG A 887 6.09 -67.66 15.05
C ARG A 887 5.22 -67.10 13.92
N ASN A 888 4.02 -66.62 14.22
CA ASN A 888 3.09 -66.03 13.26
C ASN A 888 3.19 -64.50 13.22
N GLY A 889 4.10 -63.90 14.01
CA GLY A 889 4.26 -62.45 14.11
C GLY A 889 3.23 -61.76 15.01
N LEU A 890 2.44 -62.50 15.79
CA LEU A 890 1.48 -61.96 16.76
C LEU A 890 2.16 -61.70 18.10
N THR A 891 1.74 -60.67 18.84
CA THR A 891 2.39 -60.31 20.10
C THR A 891 2.25 -61.39 21.16
N LEU A 892 3.32 -61.61 21.92
CA LEU A 892 3.28 -62.41 23.14
C LEU A 892 2.78 -61.53 24.27
N ASP A 893 1.49 -61.64 24.53
CA ASP A 893 0.79 -60.78 25.48
C ASP A 893 1.02 -61.23 26.93
N LEU A 894 0.97 -60.25 27.83
CA LEU A 894 1.00 -60.45 29.27
C LEU A 894 -0.39 -60.17 29.84
N ASP A 895 -0.94 -61.11 30.61
CA ASP A 895 -2.23 -60.92 31.29
C ASP A 895 -2.04 -60.03 32.53
N VAL A 896 -2.19 -58.73 32.31
CA VAL A 896 -2.14 -57.68 33.34
C VAL A 896 -3.31 -56.74 33.09
N ASP A 897 -4.09 -56.48 34.15
CA ASP A 897 -5.15 -55.48 34.11
C ASP A 897 -4.52 -54.08 33.91
N ILE A 898 -5.08 -53.28 33.00
CA ILE A 898 -4.64 -51.90 32.73
C ILE A 898 -4.61 -51.05 34.02
N TYR A 899 -5.50 -51.33 34.97
CA TYR A 899 -5.52 -50.66 36.27
C TYR A 899 -4.28 -50.96 37.12
N GLU A 900 -3.71 -52.17 37.06
CA GLU A 900 -2.44 -52.47 37.74
C GLU A 900 -1.30 -51.58 37.18
N THR A 901 -1.24 -51.43 35.85
CA THR A 901 -0.30 -50.51 35.22
C THR A 901 -0.55 -49.07 35.67
N TRP A 902 -1.81 -48.64 35.77
CA TRP A 902 -2.17 -47.31 36.25
C TRP A 902 -1.73 -47.08 37.70
N GLN A 903 -1.84 -48.08 38.58
CA GLN A 903 -1.30 -47.99 39.94
C GLN A 903 0.22 -47.77 39.95
N GLY A 904 0.96 -48.35 39.01
CA GLY A 904 2.39 -48.06 38.84
C GLY A 904 2.66 -46.61 38.38
N MET A 905 1.78 -46.05 37.56
CA MET A 905 1.85 -44.63 37.16
C MET A 905 1.54 -43.70 38.35
N GLU A 906 0.56 -44.05 39.18
CA GLU A 906 0.23 -43.34 40.42
C GLU A 906 1.41 -43.36 41.40
N ASP A 907 2.04 -44.52 41.60
CA ASP A 907 3.26 -44.63 42.41
C ASP A 907 4.37 -43.70 41.87
N ALA A 908 4.55 -43.62 40.55
CA ALA A 908 5.55 -42.75 39.92
C ALA A 908 5.24 -41.26 40.12
N TYR A 909 3.96 -40.90 40.04
CA TYR A 909 3.46 -39.55 40.31
C TYR A 909 3.68 -39.16 41.77
N HIS A 910 3.32 -40.03 42.72
CA HIS A 910 3.52 -39.80 44.15
C HIS A 910 4.99 -39.76 44.55
N ALA A 911 5.84 -40.55 43.89
CA ALA A 911 7.30 -40.51 44.04
C ALA A 911 7.94 -39.27 43.38
N LYS A 912 7.14 -38.40 42.74
CA LYS A 912 7.60 -37.19 42.02
C LYS A 912 8.58 -37.48 40.89
N LEU A 913 8.55 -38.68 40.31
CA LEU A 913 9.31 -39.01 39.10
C LEU A 913 8.75 -38.30 37.87
N THR A 914 7.47 -37.92 37.92
CA THR A 914 6.78 -37.14 36.90
C THR A 914 5.84 -36.12 37.53
N ARG A 915 5.64 -34.96 36.86
CA ARG A 915 4.71 -33.91 37.28
C ARG A 915 3.26 -34.19 36.88
N ALA A 916 3.05 -35.05 35.89
CA ALA A 916 1.74 -35.45 35.39
C ALA A 916 1.78 -36.88 34.86
N ILE A 917 0.62 -37.56 34.90
CA ILE A 917 0.46 -38.89 34.32
C ILE A 917 -0.75 -38.95 33.38
N GLY A 918 -0.63 -39.76 32.35
CA GLY A 918 -1.68 -39.94 31.37
C GLY A 918 -1.53 -41.25 30.61
N VAL A 919 -2.23 -41.34 29.49
CA VAL A 919 -2.29 -42.53 28.65
C VAL A 919 -2.14 -42.17 27.18
N SER A 920 -1.85 -43.15 26.35
CA SER A 920 -1.78 -43.03 24.90
C SER A 920 -2.48 -44.23 24.27
N ASN A 921 -3.24 -43.98 23.21
CA ASN A 921 -4.03 -44.99 22.50
C ASN A 921 -5.16 -45.63 23.32
N PHE A 922 -5.70 -44.97 24.35
CA PHE A 922 -6.80 -45.52 25.14
C PHE A 922 -8.15 -45.11 24.56
N ASN A 923 -9.09 -46.07 24.52
CA ASN A 923 -10.48 -45.83 24.16
C ASN A 923 -11.35 -45.45 25.38
N ILE A 924 -12.64 -45.19 25.16
CA ILE A 924 -13.56 -44.72 26.21
C ILE A 924 -13.74 -45.78 27.31
N SER A 925 -13.87 -47.07 26.99
CA SER A 925 -14.07 -48.11 28.01
C SER A 925 -12.84 -48.28 28.90
N GLN A 926 -11.64 -48.23 28.31
CA GLN A 926 -10.37 -48.29 29.03
C GLN A 926 -10.18 -47.06 29.92
N LEU A 927 -10.47 -45.86 29.43
CA LEU A 927 -10.46 -44.64 30.25
C LEU A 927 -11.44 -44.73 31.41
N ARG A 928 -12.68 -45.20 31.18
CA ARG A 928 -13.66 -45.41 32.26
C ARG A 928 -13.15 -46.39 33.31
N HIS A 929 -12.52 -47.48 32.87
CA HIS A 929 -11.96 -48.49 33.78
C HIS A 929 -10.90 -47.89 34.71
N ILE A 930 -9.93 -47.13 34.18
CA ILE A 930 -8.89 -46.54 35.04
C ILE A 930 -9.40 -45.36 35.88
N ILE A 931 -10.36 -44.56 35.37
CA ILE A 931 -10.95 -43.45 36.14
C ILE A 931 -11.80 -43.97 37.30
N LYS A 932 -12.54 -45.07 37.09
CA LYS A 932 -13.39 -45.66 38.12
C LYS A 932 -12.59 -46.23 39.29
N ASN A 933 -11.42 -46.80 39.00
CA ASN A 933 -10.62 -47.52 39.99
C ASN A 933 -9.42 -46.69 40.52
N GLY A 934 -8.95 -45.69 39.77
CA GLY A 934 -7.76 -44.87 40.09
C GLY A 934 -8.02 -43.76 41.10
N PHE A 935 -6.96 -43.41 41.84
CA PHE A 935 -6.89 -42.26 42.73
C PHE A 935 -6.56 -40.97 41.98
N VAL A 936 -5.66 -41.05 40.98
CA VAL A 936 -5.28 -39.93 40.13
C VAL A 936 -5.96 -40.11 38.78
N LYS A 937 -6.74 -39.11 38.35
CA LYS A 937 -7.38 -39.13 37.04
C LYS A 937 -6.30 -38.96 35.93
N PRO A 938 -6.34 -39.74 34.85
CA PRO A 938 -5.47 -39.49 33.70
C PRO A 938 -5.65 -38.07 33.19
N GLN A 939 -4.55 -37.34 33.06
CA GLN A 939 -4.58 -35.92 32.73
C GLN A 939 -4.47 -35.66 31.24
N VAL A 940 -3.90 -36.63 30.51
CA VAL A 940 -3.67 -36.57 29.07
C VAL A 940 -4.06 -37.90 28.43
N ASN A 941 -4.70 -37.85 27.26
CA ASN A 941 -4.81 -38.99 26.34
C ASN A 941 -4.19 -38.61 24.98
N GLN A 942 -3.10 -39.28 24.61
CA GLN A 942 -2.43 -39.08 23.33
C GLN A 942 -2.94 -40.08 22.28
N VAL A 943 -3.57 -39.60 21.20
CA VAL A 943 -4.22 -40.44 20.18
C VAL A 943 -4.03 -39.92 18.76
N GLU A 944 -4.25 -40.76 17.75
CA GLU A 944 -4.19 -40.34 16.34
C GLU A 944 -5.37 -39.43 16.00
N ILE A 945 -5.11 -38.17 15.63
CA ILE A 945 -6.18 -37.26 15.18
C ILE A 945 -5.68 -36.45 14.01
N HIS A 946 -6.45 -36.48 12.92
CA HIS A 946 -6.25 -35.68 11.71
C HIS A 946 -7.58 -35.63 10.95
N PRO A 947 -7.75 -34.85 9.86
CA PRO A 947 -9.06 -34.68 9.23
C PRO A 947 -9.73 -35.98 8.76
N TYR A 948 -8.97 -37.01 8.39
CA TYR A 948 -9.52 -38.33 8.04
C TYR A 948 -9.90 -39.23 9.23
N LEU A 949 -9.54 -38.85 10.46
CA LEU A 949 -9.85 -39.55 11.71
C LEU A 949 -10.03 -38.50 12.83
N THR A 950 -11.23 -37.95 12.95
CA THR A 950 -11.51 -36.80 13.83
C THR A 950 -11.66 -37.15 15.31
N GLN A 951 -12.05 -38.41 15.58
CA GLN A 951 -12.23 -39.01 16.92
C GLN A 951 -13.18 -38.25 17.87
N GLU A 952 -14.25 -37.64 17.34
CA GLU A 952 -15.14 -36.76 18.12
C GLU A 952 -15.68 -37.36 19.42
N ALA A 953 -16.18 -38.59 19.39
CA ALA A 953 -16.71 -39.22 20.61
C ALA A 953 -15.66 -39.34 21.72
N LEU A 954 -14.41 -39.68 21.36
CA LEU A 954 -13.31 -39.79 22.31
C LEU A 954 -12.82 -38.42 22.78
N VAL A 955 -12.72 -37.45 21.88
CA VAL A 955 -12.31 -36.08 22.20
C VAL A 955 -13.31 -35.43 23.15
N ASN A 956 -14.61 -35.54 22.86
CA ASN A 956 -15.67 -35.01 23.72
C ASN A 956 -15.66 -35.68 25.09
N TYR A 957 -15.56 -37.02 25.13
CA TYR A 957 -15.44 -37.75 26.40
C TYR A 957 -14.23 -37.30 27.22
N CYS A 958 -13.08 -37.05 26.57
CA CYS A 958 -11.89 -36.54 27.24
C CYS A 958 -12.13 -35.13 27.81
N HIS A 959 -12.67 -34.21 27.02
CA HIS A 959 -12.96 -32.83 27.46
C HIS A 959 -13.98 -32.78 28.61
N GLU A 960 -15.07 -33.54 28.53
CA GLU A 960 -16.06 -33.67 29.61
C GLU A 960 -15.44 -34.19 30.91
N ASN A 961 -14.34 -34.94 30.78
CA ASN A 961 -13.58 -35.48 31.90
C ASN A 961 -12.35 -34.64 32.27
N ASN A 962 -12.17 -33.44 31.72
CA ASN A 962 -10.98 -32.61 31.92
C ASN A 962 -9.66 -33.33 31.56
N ILE A 963 -9.69 -34.22 30.58
CA ILE A 963 -8.51 -34.92 30.06
C ILE A 963 -8.06 -34.17 28.81
N VAL A 964 -6.82 -33.68 28.80
CA VAL A 964 -6.27 -32.99 27.64
C VAL A 964 -5.93 -34.00 26.53
N VAL A 965 -6.33 -33.69 25.30
CA VAL A 965 -6.06 -34.56 24.16
C VAL A 965 -4.80 -34.09 23.43
N VAL A 966 -3.91 -35.04 23.11
CA VAL A 966 -2.72 -34.80 22.28
C VAL A 966 -2.84 -35.59 20.99
N ALA A 967 -2.86 -34.90 19.85
CA ALA A 967 -2.87 -35.49 18.52
C ALA A 967 -1.45 -35.91 18.10
N TYR A 968 -1.20 -37.22 18.08
CA TYR A 968 -0.06 -37.77 17.33
C TYR A 968 -0.45 -37.96 15.86
N SER A 969 0.55 -37.97 14.97
CA SER A 969 0.33 -37.98 13.52
C SER A 969 -0.66 -36.89 13.04
N PRO A 970 -0.56 -35.63 13.51
CA PRO A 970 -1.58 -34.60 13.29
C PRO A 970 -1.86 -34.30 11.81
N ILE A 971 -0.91 -34.63 10.94
CA ILE A 971 -0.95 -34.44 9.48
C ILE A 971 -0.91 -35.77 8.71
N ALA A 972 -1.42 -36.86 9.30
CA ALA A 972 -1.58 -38.16 8.65
C ALA A 972 -0.29 -38.71 7.99
N LYS A 973 0.88 -38.54 8.64
CA LYS A 973 2.21 -38.87 8.08
C LYS A 973 2.49 -38.24 6.70
N ALA A 974 2.08 -36.98 6.51
CA ALA A 974 2.20 -36.25 5.25
C ALA A 974 1.50 -36.92 4.06
N ASN A 975 0.32 -37.49 4.32
CA ASN A 975 -0.53 -38.13 3.32
C ASN A 975 -0.87 -37.13 2.18
N GLN A 976 -0.40 -37.44 0.97
CA GLN A 976 -0.57 -36.55 -0.18
C GLN A 976 -2.04 -36.41 -0.60
N THR A 977 -2.85 -37.46 -0.46
CA THR A 977 -4.29 -37.39 -0.75
C THR A 977 -4.97 -36.39 0.16
N LEU A 978 -4.65 -36.40 1.47
CA LEU A 978 -5.14 -35.41 2.43
C LEU A 978 -4.64 -34.00 2.07
N PHE A 979 -3.37 -33.83 1.74
CA PHE A 979 -2.82 -32.52 1.36
C PHE A 979 -3.37 -31.99 0.04
N ASN A 980 -3.93 -32.86 -0.79
CA ASN A 980 -4.56 -32.53 -2.05
C ASN A 980 -6.07 -32.31 -1.97
N GLU A 981 -6.71 -32.49 -0.81
CA GLU A 981 -8.12 -32.16 -0.61
C GLU A 981 -8.37 -30.68 -1.02
N PRO A 982 -9.22 -30.41 -2.02
CA PRO A 982 -9.41 -29.06 -2.57
C PRO A 982 -9.80 -28.03 -1.51
N VAL A 983 -10.63 -28.44 -0.55
CA VAL A 983 -11.09 -27.58 0.56
C VAL A 983 -9.93 -27.15 1.46
N LEU A 984 -8.97 -28.04 1.75
CA LEU A 984 -7.80 -27.71 2.57
C LEU A 984 -6.83 -26.80 1.82
N LYS A 985 -6.65 -27.01 0.51
CA LYS A 985 -5.86 -26.10 -0.34
C LYS A 985 -6.47 -24.72 -0.44
N ALA A 986 -7.78 -24.63 -0.61
CA ALA A 986 -8.49 -23.35 -0.65
C ALA A 986 -8.34 -22.58 0.67
N MET A 987 -8.48 -23.26 1.81
CA MET A 987 -8.22 -22.67 3.14
C MET A 987 -6.76 -22.25 3.30
N ALA A 988 -5.80 -23.09 2.88
CA ALA A 988 -4.38 -22.78 2.92
C ALA A 988 -4.08 -21.48 2.13
N THR A 989 -4.58 -21.37 0.90
CA THR A 989 -4.46 -20.16 0.08
C THR A 989 -5.12 -18.94 0.74
N LYS A 990 -6.35 -19.10 1.25
CA LYS A 990 -7.12 -18.01 1.89
C LYS A 990 -6.39 -17.43 3.11
N HIS A 991 -5.76 -18.27 3.91
CA HIS A 991 -5.04 -17.87 5.12
C HIS A 991 -3.56 -17.54 4.87
N GLY A 992 -3.04 -17.73 3.65
CA GLY A 992 -1.61 -17.60 3.36
C GLY A 992 -0.75 -18.62 4.13
N LYS A 993 -1.28 -19.83 4.31
CA LYS A 993 -0.70 -20.92 5.11
C LYS A 993 -0.51 -22.16 4.25
N THR A 994 0.19 -23.16 4.80
CA THR A 994 0.28 -24.49 4.21
C THR A 994 -0.87 -25.37 4.70
N VAL A 995 -1.19 -26.43 3.95
CA VAL A 995 -2.20 -27.42 4.38
C VAL A 995 -1.85 -28.04 5.75
N PRO A 996 -0.59 -28.43 6.05
CA PRO A 996 -0.18 -28.81 7.40
C PRO A 996 -0.56 -27.79 8.48
N GLN A 997 -0.30 -26.50 8.24
CA GLN A 997 -0.62 -25.43 9.18
C GLN A 997 -2.13 -25.30 9.41
N VAL A 998 -2.94 -25.39 8.36
CA VAL A 998 -4.42 -25.40 8.47
C VAL A 998 -4.90 -26.57 9.31
N ILE A 999 -4.38 -27.77 9.07
CA ILE A 999 -4.76 -28.97 9.82
C ILE A 999 -4.37 -28.84 11.30
N MET A 1000 -3.15 -28.39 11.59
CA MET A 1000 -2.69 -28.20 12.97
C MET A 1000 -3.45 -27.08 13.66
N ARG A 1001 -3.79 -25.99 12.94
CA ARG A 1001 -4.63 -24.92 13.46
C ARG A 1001 -6.02 -25.42 13.85
N TRP A 1002 -6.62 -26.27 13.01
CA TRP A 1002 -7.90 -26.91 13.29
C TRP A 1002 -7.85 -27.77 14.55
N LEU A 1003 -6.75 -28.49 14.80
CA LEU A 1003 -6.56 -29.25 16.04
C LEU A 1003 -6.41 -28.32 17.26
N VAL A 1004 -5.52 -27.33 17.24
CA VAL A 1004 -5.31 -26.46 18.41
C VAL A 1004 -6.54 -25.61 18.75
N GLN A 1005 -7.36 -25.21 17.76
CA GLN A 1005 -8.64 -24.54 17.99
C GLN A 1005 -9.70 -25.43 18.65
N ARG A 1006 -9.54 -26.75 18.58
CA ARG A 1006 -10.38 -27.72 19.29
C ARG A 1006 -9.84 -28.02 20.70
N ASN A 1007 -8.89 -27.23 21.20
CA ASN A 1007 -8.14 -27.51 22.44
C ASN A 1007 -7.39 -28.85 22.40
N ILE A 1008 -6.89 -29.24 21.23
CA ILE A 1008 -6.08 -30.44 21.04
C ILE A 1008 -4.62 -30.03 20.83
N ILE A 1009 -3.71 -30.57 21.64
CA ILE A 1009 -2.27 -30.36 21.51
C ILE A 1009 -1.75 -31.12 20.29
N VAL A 1010 -0.83 -30.54 19.51
CA VAL A 1010 -0.25 -31.19 18.33
C VAL A 1010 1.23 -31.48 18.52
N ILE A 1011 1.68 -32.68 18.11
CA ILE A 1011 3.10 -33.08 18.19
C ILE A 1011 3.65 -33.49 16.80
N PRO A 1012 3.70 -32.57 15.82
CA PRO A 1012 4.22 -32.89 14.50
C PRO A 1012 5.72 -33.26 14.56
N LYS A 1013 6.08 -34.32 13.85
CA LYS A 1013 7.49 -34.74 13.68
C LYS A 1013 8.07 -34.12 12.42
N THR A 1014 9.29 -33.59 12.51
CA THR A 1014 10.12 -33.17 11.37
C THR A 1014 11.60 -33.36 11.69
N THR A 1015 12.45 -33.41 10.66
CA THR A 1015 13.92 -33.35 10.76
C THR A 1015 14.51 -32.14 10.02
N LYS A 1016 13.64 -31.27 9.49
CA LYS A 1016 13.98 -30.08 8.70
C LYS A 1016 13.62 -28.81 9.47
N LYS A 1017 14.57 -27.87 9.57
CA LYS A 1017 14.42 -26.60 10.30
C LYS A 1017 13.30 -25.73 9.74
N GLU A 1018 13.17 -25.69 8.42
CA GLU A 1018 12.15 -24.88 7.72
C GLU A 1018 10.74 -25.37 8.09
N ARG A 1019 10.58 -26.69 8.27
CA ARG A 1019 9.31 -27.28 8.71
C ARG A 1019 9.06 -27.11 10.21
N LEU A 1020 10.09 -26.99 11.04
CA LEU A 1020 9.90 -26.58 12.44
C LEU A 1020 9.27 -25.19 12.50
N ILE A 1021 9.84 -24.25 11.75
CA ILE A 1021 9.35 -22.86 11.65
C ILE A 1021 7.93 -22.84 11.08
N GLU A 1022 7.69 -23.57 9.98
CA GLU A 1022 6.36 -23.70 9.39
C GLU A 1022 5.34 -24.25 10.39
N ASN A 1023 5.63 -25.38 11.03
CA ASN A 1023 4.71 -26.03 11.96
C ASN A 1023 4.45 -25.19 13.22
N PHE A 1024 5.43 -24.36 13.63
CA PHE A 1024 5.30 -23.48 14.78
C PHE A 1024 4.40 -22.27 14.50
N ASN A 1025 4.36 -21.80 13.26
CA ASN A 1025 3.59 -20.63 12.82
C ASN A 1025 2.10 -20.96 12.57
N ILE A 1026 1.44 -21.52 13.60
CA ILE A 1026 0.01 -21.88 13.59
C ILE A 1026 -0.84 -21.09 14.59
N PHE A 1027 -0.27 -20.07 15.24
CA PHE A 1027 -0.97 -19.26 16.26
C PHE A 1027 -1.29 -17.83 15.80
N ASP A 1028 -0.90 -17.47 14.58
CA ASP A 1028 -1.04 -16.14 13.99
C ASP A 1028 -2.21 -16.03 13.00
N PHE A 1029 -3.05 -17.06 12.91
CA PHE A 1029 -4.29 -17.06 12.11
C PHE A 1029 -5.37 -17.89 12.82
N GLN A 1030 -6.62 -17.77 12.38
CA GLN A 1030 -7.76 -18.51 12.92
C GLN A 1030 -8.66 -19.00 11.79
N LEU A 1031 -9.09 -20.26 11.88
CA LEU A 1031 -10.13 -20.84 11.03
C LEU A 1031 -11.51 -20.43 11.56
N SER A 1032 -12.36 -19.99 10.63
CA SER A 1032 -13.77 -19.69 10.89
C SER A 1032 -14.57 -20.95 11.23
N ASP A 1033 -15.73 -20.78 11.88
CA ASP A 1033 -16.61 -21.91 12.23
C ASP A 1033 -17.03 -22.74 11.02
N GLU A 1034 -17.21 -22.09 9.87
CA GLU A 1034 -17.48 -22.78 8.61
C GLU A 1034 -16.30 -23.67 8.19
N GLU A 1035 -15.09 -23.12 8.18
CA GLU A 1035 -13.88 -23.89 7.83
C GLU A 1035 -13.65 -25.05 8.81
N MET A 1036 -13.87 -24.82 10.11
CA MET A 1036 -13.80 -25.87 11.12
C MET A 1036 -14.76 -27.02 10.79
N ARG A 1037 -16.02 -26.72 10.46
CA ARG A 1037 -17.04 -27.71 10.04
C ARG A 1037 -16.68 -28.42 8.74
N THR A 1038 -16.13 -27.71 7.75
CA THR A 1038 -15.70 -28.30 6.49
C THR A 1038 -14.57 -29.31 6.69
N ILE A 1039 -13.59 -29.01 7.55
CA ILE A 1039 -12.52 -29.96 7.88
C ILE A 1039 -13.07 -31.17 8.64
N PHE A 1040 -14.03 -30.97 9.55
CA PHE A 1040 -14.73 -32.08 10.22
C PHE A 1040 -15.41 -33.04 9.24
N ALA A 1041 -16.02 -32.52 8.18
CA ALA A 1041 -16.69 -33.32 7.16
C ALA A 1041 -15.75 -34.22 6.34
N LEU A 1042 -14.42 -34.03 6.43
CA LEU A 1042 -13.44 -34.90 5.80
C LEU A 1042 -13.24 -36.23 6.52
N ASN A 1043 -13.88 -36.45 7.67
CA ASN A 1043 -13.70 -37.67 8.45
C ASN A 1043 -14.07 -38.92 7.64
N LYS A 1044 -13.13 -39.87 7.56
CA LYS A 1044 -13.30 -41.17 6.89
C LYS A 1044 -13.19 -42.34 7.87
N ASN A 1045 -13.03 -42.05 9.17
CA ASN A 1045 -12.63 -43.03 10.20
C ASN A 1045 -11.39 -43.83 9.79
N TYR A 1046 -10.48 -43.20 9.03
CA TYR A 1046 -9.33 -43.85 8.45
C TYR A 1046 -8.13 -43.73 9.40
N ARG A 1047 -7.80 -44.85 10.07
CA ARG A 1047 -6.65 -44.97 10.97
C ARG A 1047 -5.42 -45.51 10.26
N ILE A 1048 -4.29 -44.84 10.46
CA ILE A 1048 -2.97 -45.16 9.90
C ILE A 1048 -2.18 -46.05 10.86
N THR A 1049 -2.30 -45.83 12.17
CA THR A 1049 -1.59 -46.60 13.20
C THR A 1049 -2.50 -47.66 13.79
N LYS A 1050 -2.45 -48.87 13.23
CA LYS A 1050 -3.31 -50.00 13.64
C LYS A 1050 -2.62 -50.98 14.60
N PHE A 1051 -1.30 -51.12 14.51
CA PHE A 1051 -0.53 -52.07 15.33
C PHE A 1051 -1.05 -53.53 15.20
N GLU A 1052 -1.21 -53.99 13.95
CA GLU A 1052 -1.86 -55.26 13.58
C GLU A 1052 -1.33 -56.51 14.30
N ASN A 1053 -0.03 -56.55 14.63
CA ASN A 1053 0.57 -57.67 15.33
C ASN A 1053 -0.05 -57.92 16.72
N ALA A 1054 -0.66 -56.89 17.33
CA ALA A 1054 -1.30 -56.97 18.64
C ALA A 1054 -2.84 -57.00 18.56
N ARG A 1055 -3.42 -57.22 17.38
CA ARG A 1055 -4.88 -57.19 17.17
C ARG A 1055 -5.67 -58.19 18.02
N ASN A 1056 -5.02 -59.25 18.49
CA ASN A 1056 -5.62 -60.30 19.33
C ASN A 1056 -5.46 -60.02 20.83
N ASN A 1057 -4.74 -58.95 21.21
CA ASN A 1057 -4.56 -58.60 22.61
C ASN A 1057 -5.93 -58.20 23.20
N PRO A 1058 -6.32 -58.71 24.38
CA PRO A 1058 -7.61 -58.37 25.01
C PRO A 1058 -7.83 -56.88 25.24
N ASN A 1059 -6.74 -56.10 25.33
CA ASN A 1059 -6.76 -54.66 25.52
C ASN A 1059 -6.53 -53.89 24.20
N TYR A 1060 -6.68 -54.52 23.03
CA TYR A 1060 -6.54 -53.85 21.74
C TYR A 1060 -7.53 -52.68 21.60
N PRO A 1061 -7.06 -51.43 21.43
CA PRO A 1061 -7.93 -50.26 21.61
C PRO A 1061 -8.79 -49.89 20.38
N PHE A 1062 -8.59 -50.53 19.23
CA PHE A 1062 -9.08 -50.04 17.93
C PHE A 1062 -10.12 -50.94 17.26
N GLU A 1063 -10.96 -51.65 18.03
CA GLU A 1063 -12.00 -52.52 17.48
C GLU A 1063 -12.87 -51.82 16.40
N PRO A 1064 -13.30 -52.56 15.36
CA PRO A 1064 -13.89 -51.97 14.16
C PRO A 1064 -15.23 -51.27 14.44
N PRO A 1065 -15.56 -50.18 13.70
CA PRO A 1065 -16.93 -49.71 13.63
C PRO A 1065 -17.75 -50.75 12.84
N PHE A 1066 -18.75 -51.35 13.50
CA PHE A 1066 -19.67 -52.39 13.00
C PHE A 1066 -19.13 -53.84 12.96
N ALA A 1067 -19.30 -54.56 14.06
CA ALA A 1067 -19.99 -55.85 14.01
C ALA A 1067 -21.45 -55.58 14.36
N SER A 1068 -22.36 -55.69 13.39
CA SER A 1068 -23.75 -55.97 13.71
C SER A 1068 -23.83 -57.37 14.35
N GLN A 1069 -24.98 -57.69 14.93
CA GLN A 1069 -25.45 -59.08 14.93
C GLN A 1069 -25.16 -59.79 13.59
#